data_AF-A0A2N2H5R5-F1
#
_entry.id   AF-A0A2N2H5R5-F1
#
_cell.length_a   1.000
_cell.length_b   1.000
_cell.length_c   1.000
_cell.angle_alpha   90.00
_cell.angle_beta   90.00
_cell.angle_gamma   90.00
#
_symmetry.space_group_name_H-M   'P 1'
#
loop_
_entity.id
_entity.type
_entity.pdbx_description
1 polymer ?
#
loop_
_entity_poly.entity_id
_entity_poly.type
_entity_poly.pdbx_seq_one_letter_code
_entity_poly.pdbx_strand_id
1 'polypeptide(L)'
;MSSVPKEVGLVRLVGLCQTSPGRTFMLHFHVPLTRFFLNLIAVTLALVVVSPASAADTWSTPHPGLRLLHRTTSDPLQIWSLQVDACARGVSHRATREDERQRTPTSFRNLIGAQAVINGDFFNYTGYIPIGMAVGDGTKWHDDSSSMGFLVSGADHLFLSPTEAVVSTLDSWMRNAVGGFPTLVRDGVAQYGATSPSHCPERHPRTVVGLSKDRQYLYLVVVDGRSTASRGMTCDELADLMVNLGAWTAMNLDGGGSTAMTVAGLGTVNDPSDGSERVVSNHWAVFADGTGAPGSCDLWIDELIVDSGVLNQDRSTDLNGDGQSDFCARGAAGLRCYLSTGTGFSTEPWIIAELSDAAGFDTEPTYSTIRTGDINGDGLMDVCARSPEGVRCWPSTGTSFGAAIPGPNWTDGSGWAALQHASTFRLSDINGDGLDDFCALAAAGWICYPSTGSGIGASIAGPAWIGANGWHQPYYFGTIRTGDLDGDGLHDMCGRGAAGMWCALSTGTAFSPTFAGPAWSDAAGFNDVAYWTTIRMVDIDADGAAELCARTSAGVECYRYAGGNAFGPAIPGPQLSDATGWKDMDNTSTIRFADIDGDGDLDLCARANAGIRCWRFDGAAWGNQVDGPAWDEASGWDDFRLYTSIHFGDLNHDGLADLCGRSADGVRCHLSSGDAFGPEITGPALTDASGWAAYPYFSTIRFGGNVPISTCEAVAEDDATCDGLDDDCDGAVDEDAVAICDDDDACNGLESCDGGGCLPGTPPDCGGRGCLPESGCCPTGTTLQDGACETAVSCDPDNDYCDDGDRCNGLESCDPEQGICIAVDPLECGERGCLPATGCCPQGTHVEDGACVLDDTGPRATGNGCGCVTGSPRTRSVLFPLLLLAAFLLLSRRRH
;
A
#
# COMPACT_ATOMS: atom_id res chain seq x y z
N MET A 1 56.51 -6.01 1.85
CA MET A 1 57.83 -5.42 2.20
C MET A 1 58.18 -4.38 1.16
N SER A 2 58.55 -3.17 1.64
CA SER A 2 59.09 -1.95 0.96
C SER A 2 58.23 -1.28 -0.15
N SER A 3 57.43 -0.23 0.14
CA SER A 3 57.74 1.23 0.34
C SER A 3 57.60 2.04 -0.98
N VAL A 4 56.51 2.80 -1.25
CA VAL A 4 56.15 4.21 -0.82
C VAL A 4 57.07 5.28 -1.48
N PRO A 5 56.68 6.56 -1.85
CA PRO A 5 55.47 7.38 -1.55
C PRO A 5 54.90 8.40 -2.63
N LYS A 6 53.76 9.06 -2.24
CA LYS A 6 53.35 10.51 -2.38
C LYS A 6 52.90 11.03 -3.77
N GLU A 7 51.97 11.99 -3.94
CA GLU A 7 51.13 12.90 -3.12
C GLU A 7 50.01 13.44 -4.07
N VAL A 8 48.71 13.44 -3.70
CA VAL A 8 47.86 14.56 -3.23
C VAL A 8 47.84 15.84 -4.09
N GLY A 9 46.65 16.32 -4.48
CA GLY A 9 46.47 17.73 -4.89
C GLY A 9 45.16 18.11 -5.61
N LEU A 10 44.13 18.45 -4.82
CA LEU A 10 42.84 19.07 -5.13
C LEU A 10 42.96 20.48 -5.75
N VAL A 11 42.11 20.89 -6.73
CA VAL A 11 41.63 22.29 -6.95
C VAL A 11 40.30 22.25 -7.77
N ARG A 12 39.12 22.52 -7.19
CA ARG A 12 38.38 23.81 -7.10
C ARG A 12 37.97 24.47 -8.44
N LEU A 13 36.67 24.44 -8.74
CA LEU A 13 35.98 25.25 -9.74
C LEU A 13 35.33 26.46 -9.06
N VAL A 14 35.65 27.67 -9.52
CA VAL A 14 34.88 28.91 -9.29
C VAL A 14 34.79 29.62 -10.64
N GLY A 15 33.58 30.04 -11.00
CA GLY A 15 33.23 30.54 -12.33
C GLY A 15 33.47 32.03 -12.56
N LEU A 16 33.09 32.48 -13.77
CA LEU A 16 32.24 33.66 -14.06
C LEU A 16 32.28 34.03 -15.55
N CYS A 17 31.08 34.16 -16.11
CA CYS A 17 30.56 35.14 -17.08
C CYS A 17 31.43 35.78 -18.21
N GLN A 18 30.86 35.69 -19.42
CA GLN A 18 30.60 36.76 -20.40
C GLN A 18 31.60 37.11 -21.54
N THR A 19 30.98 37.22 -22.73
CA THR A 19 31.29 38.01 -23.95
C THR A 19 32.10 37.39 -25.11
N SER A 20 31.44 37.35 -26.28
CA SER A 20 32.03 37.34 -27.65
C SER A 20 32.42 38.78 -28.06
N PRO A 21 33.00 39.11 -29.25
CA PRO A 21 33.29 38.32 -30.46
C PRO A 21 34.64 38.62 -31.21
N GLY A 22 35.01 37.75 -32.17
CA GLY A 22 35.58 38.17 -33.48
C GLY A 22 37.10 38.20 -33.73
N ARG A 23 37.44 37.77 -34.97
CA ARG A 23 38.66 38.02 -35.79
C ARG A 23 39.83 37.01 -35.78
N THR A 24 39.79 36.16 -36.79
CA THR A 24 40.80 35.92 -37.84
C THR A 24 42.26 36.28 -37.56
N PHE A 25 43.13 35.26 -37.49
CA PHE A 25 44.53 35.36 -37.94
C PHE A 25 44.86 34.16 -38.84
N MET A 26 45.13 34.46 -40.12
CA MET A 26 45.77 33.54 -41.05
C MET A 26 47.27 33.52 -40.77
N LEU A 27 47.87 32.33 -40.69
CA LEU A 27 49.28 32.10 -41.02
C LEU A 27 49.35 30.87 -41.94
N HIS A 28 49.70 31.13 -43.20
CA HIS A 28 50.00 30.14 -44.22
C HIS A 28 51.42 29.59 -44.01
N PHE A 29 51.58 28.26 -44.04
CA PHE A 29 52.83 27.61 -44.44
C PHE A 29 52.54 26.52 -45.47
N HIS A 30 53.26 26.63 -46.60
CA HIS A 30 53.26 25.71 -47.74
C HIS A 30 54.09 24.46 -47.45
N VAL A 31 53.56 23.26 -47.74
CA VAL A 31 54.30 21.99 -47.92
C VAL A 31 53.63 21.18 -49.05
N PRO A 32 54.37 20.49 -49.95
CA PRO A 32 53.96 20.30 -51.34
C PRO A 32 53.10 19.05 -51.64
N LEU A 33 52.28 19.18 -52.69
CA LEU A 33 51.46 18.14 -53.32
C LEU A 33 52.33 17.03 -53.94
N THR A 34 52.50 15.88 -53.28
CA THR A 34 52.83 14.60 -53.96
C THR A 34 52.63 13.35 -53.08
N ARG A 35 51.55 13.29 -52.27
CA ARG A 35 51.17 12.06 -51.53
C ARG A 35 49.66 11.78 -51.44
N PHE A 36 48.84 12.39 -52.32
CA PHE A 36 47.38 12.27 -52.23
C PHE A 36 46.74 11.18 -53.12
N PHE A 37 47.51 10.46 -53.95
CA PHE A 37 46.95 9.49 -54.90
C PHE A 37 47.16 8.00 -54.58
N LEU A 38 47.82 7.65 -53.46
CA LEU A 38 47.96 6.24 -53.04
C LEU A 38 47.09 5.83 -51.85
N ASN A 39 46.53 6.78 -51.08
CA ASN A 39 45.62 6.46 -49.97
C ASN A 39 44.15 6.42 -50.35
N LEU A 40 43.77 6.83 -51.57
CA LEU A 40 42.37 6.75 -52.03
C LEU A 40 41.99 5.37 -52.58
N ILE A 41 42.96 4.55 -53.00
CA ILE A 41 42.71 3.18 -53.51
C ILE A 41 42.71 2.14 -52.38
N ALA A 42 43.40 2.41 -51.27
CA ALA A 42 43.42 1.54 -50.08
C ALA A 42 42.17 1.70 -49.19
N VAL A 43 41.46 2.84 -49.26
CA VAL A 43 40.25 3.09 -48.46
C VAL A 43 38.96 2.68 -49.20
N THR A 44 39.01 2.50 -50.53
CA THR A 44 37.88 1.94 -51.31
C THR A 44 37.85 0.40 -51.38
N LEU A 45 38.84 -0.30 -50.82
CA LEU A 45 38.86 -1.78 -50.75
C LEU A 45 38.74 -2.35 -49.33
N ALA A 46 38.29 -1.52 -48.36
CA ALA A 46 37.97 -1.94 -46.99
C ALA A 46 36.55 -1.55 -46.55
N LEU A 47 35.67 -1.23 -47.50
CA LEU A 47 34.21 -1.31 -47.33
C LEU A 47 33.75 -2.66 -47.87
N VAL A 48 34.22 -3.74 -47.26
CA VAL A 48 33.35 -4.90 -47.13
C VAL A 48 32.25 -4.41 -46.20
N VAL A 49 31.08 -4.12 -46.77
CA VAL A 49 29.85 -4.03 -46.01
C VAL A 49 29.72 -5.40 -45.33
N VAL A 50 30.21 -5.50 -44.09
CA VAL A 50 29.67 -6.50 -43.17
C VAL A 50 28.27 -5.98 -42.93
N SER A 51 27.34 -6.43 -43.77
CA SER A 51 25.92 -6.26 -43.49
C SER A 51 25.74 -6.79 -42.07
N PRO A 52 25.16 -6.01 -41.12
CA PRO A 52 24.74 -6.60 -39.87
C PRO A 52 23.90 -7.82 -40.23
N ALA A 53 24.16 -8.96 -39.58
CA ALA A 53 23.33 -10.13 -39.77
C ALA A 53 21.90 -9.72 -39.42
N SER A 54 21.06 -9.52 -40.45
CA SER A 54 19.69 -9.09 -40.25
C SER A 54 18.94 -10.28 -39.68
N ALA A 55 18.62 -10.24 -38.39
CA ALA A 55 17.61 -11.12 -37.84
C ALA A 55 16.23 -10.61 -38.30
N ALA A 56 15.36 -11.53 -38.73
CA ALA A 56 13.96 -11.25 -38.99
C ALA A 56 13.13 -12.00 -37.95
N ASP A 57 12.42 -11.24 -37.12
CA ASP A 57 11.60 -11.74 -36.02
C ASP A 57 10.13 -11.65 -36.37
N THR A 58 9.40 -12.72 -36.12
CA THR A 58 7.95 -12.79 -36.22
C THR A 58 7.39 -13.26 -34.89
N TRP A 59 6.48 -12.47 -34.32
CA TRP A 59 5.84 -12.74 -33.04
C TRP A 59 4.37 -13.11 -33.23
N SER A 60 3.89 -14.01 -32.39
CA SER A 60 2.48 -14.41 -32.30
C SER A 60 2.10 -14.74 -30.86
N THR A 61 0.81 -14.71 -30.54
CA THR A 61 0.27 -15.09 -29.23
C THR A 61 -0.69 -16.26 -29.41
N PRO A 62 -0.19 -17.51 -29.51
CA PRO A 62 -1.04 -18.66 -29.87
C PRO A 62 -2.09 -19.00 -28.81
N HIS A 63 -1.83 -18.69 -27.53
CA HIS A 63 -2.74 -18.88 -26.39
C HIS A 63 -2.50 -17.76 -25.36
N PRO A 64 -3.45 -17.45 -24.46
CA PRO A 64 -3.23 -16.51 -23.35
C PRO A 64 -1.96 -16.85 -22.56
N GLY A 65 -1.16 -15.84 -22.20
CA GLY A 65 0.11 -16.06 -21.50
C GLY A 65 1.26 -16.64 -22.34
N LEU A 66 1.02 -17.02 -23.59
CA LEU A 66 2.04 -17.61 -24.47
C LEU A 66 2.40 -16.68 -25.62
N ARG A 67 3.67 -16.26 -25.71
CA ARG A 67 4.20 -15.50 -26.85
C ARG A 67 5.24 -16.31 -27.59
N LEU A 68 4.98 -16.60 -28.87
CA LEU A 68 5.87 -17.38 -29.73
C LEU A 68 6.63 -16.47 -30.70
N LEU A 69 7.95 -16.49 -30.60
CA LEU A 69 8.91 -15.90 -31.52
C LEU A 69 9.38 -16.96 -32.52
N HIS A 70 9.34 -16.61 -33.80
CA HIS A 70 10.13 -17.24 -34.86
C HIS A 70 11.16 -16.25 -35.37
N ARG A 71 12.45 -16.59 -35.23
CA ARG A 71 13.58 -15.78 -35.67
C ARG A 71 14.37 -16.50 -36.75
N THR A 72 14.68 -15.76 -37.81
CA THR A 72 15.57 -16.19 -38.89
C THR A 72 16.73 -15.23 -39.07
N THR A 73 17.88 -15.70 -39.53
CA THR A 73 19.10 -14.89 -39.68
C THR A 73 19.76 -15.11 -41.04
N SER A 74 20.62 -14.15 -41.44
CA SER A 74 21.36 -14.23 -42.72
C SER A 74 22.41 -15.34 -42.77
N ASP A 75 23.05 -15.63 -41.64
CA ASP A 75 23.73 -16.92 -41.42
C ASP A 75 22.64 -17.89 -40.97
N PRO A 76 22.20 -18.84 -41.80
CA PRO A 76 20.86 -19.43 -41.67
C PRO A 76 20.70 -20.12 -40.32
N LEU A 77 19.86 -19.54 -39.47
CA LEU A 77 19.34 -20.13 -38.24
C LEU A 77 17.82 -20.07 -38.29
N GLN A 78 17.17 -21.12 -37.80
CA GLN A 78 15.75 -21.13 -37.48
C GLN A 78 15.63 -21.31 -35.97
N ILE A 79 15.13 -20.28 -35.30
CA ILE A 79 15.01 -20.23 -33.85
C ILE A 79 13.55 -20.05 -33.51
N TRP A 80 13.01 -20.92 -32.67
CA TRP A 80 11.67 -20.81 -32.12
C TRP A 80 11.78 -20.67 -30.61
N SER A 81 11.27 -19.56 -30.08
CA SER A 81 11.25 -19.29 -28.64
C SER A 81 9.81 -19.07 -28.21
N LEU A 82 9.32 -19.91 -27.32
CA LEU A 82 8.07 -19.71 -26.61
C LEU A 82 8.38 -19.06 -25.27
N GLN A 83 8.03 -17.79 -25.14
CA GLN A 83 7.98 -17.07 -23.88
C GLN A 83 6.64 -17.39 -23.21
N VAL A 84 6.72 -18.02 -22.04
CA VAL A 84 5.57 -18.40 -21.22
C VAL A 84 5.54 -17.43 -20.04
N ASP A 85 4.45 -16.69 -19.89
CA ASP A 85 4.18 -15.88 -18.72
C ASP A 85 3.56 -16.77 -17.62
N ALA A 86 4.38 -17.15 -16.64
CA ALA A 86 3.97 -18.00 -15.53
C ALA A 86 2.96 -17.30 -14.59
N CYS A 87 2.85 -15.97 -14.69
CA CYS A 87 1.85 -15.16 -13.98
C CYS A 87 0.51 -15.09 -14.69
N ALA A 88 0.41 -15.52 -15.94
CA ALA A 88 -0.86 -15.44 -16.67
C ALA A 88 -1.87 -16.47 -16.16
N ARG A 89 -3.15 -16.07 -16.09
CA ARG A 89 -4.26 -16.94 -15.66
C ARG A 89 -4.33 -18.21 -16.51
N GLY A 90 -4.53 -19.33 -15.84
CA GLY A 90 -4.57 -20.66 -16.48
C GLY A 90 -3.23 -21.16 -17.00
N VAL A 91 -2.12 -20.45 -16.77
CA VAL A 91 -0.78 -20.98 -17.05
C VAL A 91 -0.34 -21.90 -15.92
N SER A 92 -0.02 -23.15 -16.28
CA SER A 92 0.58 -24.12 -15.37
C SER A 92 1.48 -25.10 -16.12
N HIS A 93 2.27 -25.87 -15.37
CA HIS A 93 3.24 -26.78 -15.94
C HIS A 93 3.00 -28.23 -15.52
N ARG A 94 3.39 -29.15 -16.39
CA ARG A 94 3.43 -30.58 -16.08
C ARG A 94 4.59 -31.27 -16.77
N ALA A 95 5.29 -32.12 -16.03
CA ALA A 95 6.28 -33.02 -16.59
C ALA A 95 5.71 -34.45 -16.68
N THR A 96 6.31 -35.26 -17.52
CA THR A 96 5.88 -36.64 -17.79
C THR A 96 5.86 -37.50 -16.53
N ARG A 97 4.78 -38.26 -16.30
CA ARG A 97 4.75 -39.37 -15.32
C ARG A 97 5.43 -40.61 -15.88
N GLU A 98 5.85 -41.53 -15.00
CA GLU A 98 6.55 -42.75 -15.42
C GLU A 98 5.75 -43.62 -16.42
N ASP A 99 4.43 -43.70 -16.27
CA ASP A 99 3.55 -44.48 -17.15
C ASP A 99 3.22 -43.77 -18.48
N GLU A 100 3.58 -42.49 -18.61
CA GLU A 100 3.32 -41.65 -19.78
C GLU A 100 4.55 -41.45 -20.67
N ARG A 101 5.72 -41.94 -20.24
CA ARG A 101 7.01 -41.85 -20.96
C ARG A 101 6.99 -42.55 -22.32
N GLN A 102 8.08 -42.40 -23.09
CA GLN A 102 8.22 -43.00 -24.42
C GLN A 102 7.20 -42.49 -25.44
N ARG A 103 7.10 -41.17 -25.59
CA ARG A 103 6.21 -40.52 -26.55
C ARG A 103 6.95 -39.47 -27.36
N THR A 104 6.37 -39.07 -28.49
CA THR A 104 6.77 -37.83 -29.15
C THR A 104 6.11 -36.65 -28.44
N PRO A 105 6.64 -35.42 -28.56
CA PRO A 105 6.02 -34.22 -28.01
C PRO A 105 4.55 -34.06 -28.40
N THR A 106 4.18 -34.28 -29.67
CA THR A 106 2.79 -34.18 -30.11
C THR A 106 1.91 -35.29 -29.52
N SER A 107 2.41 -36.51 -29.40
CA SER A 107 1.66 -37.61 -28.76
C SER A 107 1.42 -37.33 -27.27
N PHE A 108 2.41 -36.78 -26.56
CA PHE A 108 2.26 -36.39 -25.16
C PHE A 108 1.30 -35.22 -25.00
N ARG A 109 1.43 -34.16 -25.81
CA ARG A 109 0.49 -33.01 -25.82
C ARG A 109 -0.96 -33.48 -25.95
N ASN A 110 -1.23 -34.36 -26.91
CA ASN A 110 -2.58 -34.86 -27.17
C ASN A 110 -3.11 -35.77 -26.04
N LEU A 111 -2.22 -36.51 -25.36
CA LEU A 111 -2.61 -37.35 -24.22
C LEU A 111 -3.15 -36.52 -23.06
N ILE A 112 -2.53 -35.36 -22.82
CA ILE A 112 -2.71 -34.59 -21.58
C ILE A 112 -3.51 -33.29 -21.79
N GLY A 113 -3.75 -32.91 -23.05
CA GLY A 113 -4.50 -31.72 -23.41
C GLY A 113 -3.73 -30.40 -23.27
N ALA A 114 -2.40 -30.41 -23.26
CA ALA A 114 -1.58 -29.21 -23.08
C ALA A 114 -1.56 -28.30 -24.33
N GLN A 115 -1.36 -26.99 -24.11
CA GLN A 115 -1.28 -25.99 -25.19
C GLN A 115 0.10 -25.98 -25.84
N ALA A 116 1.17 -26.25 -25.10
CA ALA A 116 2.50 -26.39 -25.67
C ALA A 116 3.29 -27.52 -24.99
N VAL A 117 4.15 -28.20 -25.75
CA VAL A 117 5.06 -29.23 -25.25
C VAL A 117 6.41 -29.11 -25.95
N ILE A 118 7.49 -29.23 -25.16
CA ILE A 118 8.87 -29.37 -25.64
C ILE A 118 9.45 -30.69 -25.13
N ASN A 119 10.43 -31.24 -25.84
CA ASN A 119 11.17 -32.41 -25.37
C ASN A 119 11.94 -32.12 -24.07
N GLY A 120 12.15 -33.16 -23.26
CA GLY A 120 12.81 -33.06 -21.96
C GLY A 120 14.27 -33.53 -21.96
N ASP A 121 14.58 -34.32 -20.95
CA ASP A 121 15.92 -34.71 -20.51
C ASP A 121 16.66 -35.62 -21.50
N PHE A 122 17.99 -35.62 -21.37
CA PHE A 122 18.85 -36.64 -21.94
C PHE A 122 18.45 -38.01 -21.42
N PHE A 123 18.62 -39.04 -22.24
CA PHE A 123 18.13 -40.37 -21.88
C PHE A 123 18.90 -41.51 -22.51
N ASN A 124 18.80 -42.68 -21.88
CA ASN A 124 19.26 -43.93 -22.45
C ASN A 124 18.21 -44.51 -23.42
N TYR A 125 18.57 -44.66 -24.70
CA TYR A 125 17.72 -45.28 -25.72
C TYR A 125 17.23 -46.68 -25.35
N THR A 126 18.02 -47.43 -24.58
CA THR A 126 17.60 -48.71 -24.04
C THR A 126 16.72 -48.45 -22.83
N GLY A 127 15.42 -48.65 -23.00
CA GLY A 127 14.45 -48.49 -21.92
C GLY A 127 13.93 -47.07 -21.73
N TYR A 128 14.47 -46.05 -22.42
CA TYR A 128 14.04 -44.63 -22.32
C TYR A 128 13.99 -44.15 -20.87
N ILE A 129 15.14 -44.26 -20.21
CA ILE A 129 15.34 -43.80 -18.84
C ILE A 129 16.06 -42.45 -18.91
N PRO A 130 15.55 -41.38 -18.27
CA PRO A 130 16.20 -40.07 -18.23
C PRO A 130 17.56 -40.16 -17.50
N ILE A 131 18.40 -39.15 -17.64
CA ILE A 131 19.72 -39.10 -16.96
C ILE A 131 19.64 -38.30 -15.66
N GLY A 132 18.90 -37.19 -15.66
CA GLY A 132 18.65 -36.32 -14.52
C GLY A 132 17.33 -36.60 -13.82
N MET A 133 16.99 -35.75 -12.86
CA MET A 133 15.76 -35.90 -12.08
C MET A 133 14.52 -35.92 -12.98
N ALA A 134 13.58 -36.81 -12.68
CA ALA A 134 12.27 -36.82 -13.30
C ALA A 134 11.16 -36.98 -12.27
N VAL A 135 10.25 -36.02 -12.26
CA VAL A 135 9.08 -35.95 -11.37
C VAL A 135 7.87 -35.60 -12.23
N GLY A 136 6.77 -36.32 -12.09
CA GLY A 136 5.50 -35.98 -12.72
C GLY A 136 4.37 -36.06 -11.70
N ASP A 137 3.61 -34.97 -11.56
CA ASP A 137 2.51 -34.83 -10.60
C ASP A 137 2.88 -35.27 -9.16
N GLY A 138 4.01 -34.76 -8.66
CA GLY A 138 4.53 -34.98 -7.31
C GLY A 138 5.17 -36.35 -7.09
N THR A 139 5.22 -37.21 -8.11
CA THR A 139 5.83 -38.53 -8.00
C THR A 139 7.19 -38.55 -8.67
N LYS A 140 8.27 -38.68 -7.87
CA LYS A 140 9.63 -38.91 -8.39
C LYS A 140 9.72 -40.32 -8.98
N TRP A 141 10.21 -40.42 -10.20
CA TRP A 141 10.45 -41.71 -10.86
C TRP A 141 11.85 -41.83 -11.47
N HIS A 142 12.68 -40.77 -11.38
CA HIS A 142 14.11 -40.85 -11.58
C HIS A 142 14.86 -39.89 -10.66
N ASP A 143 16.00 -40.34 -10.15
CA ASP A 143 16.80 -39.60 -9.17
C ASP A 143 17.63 -38.48 -9.82
N ASP A 144 17.97 -37.50 -8.99
CA ASP A 144 18.90 -36.43 -9.32
C ASP A 144 20.37 -36.88 -9.23
N SER A 145 21.28 -36.13 -9.83
CA SER A 145 22.72 -36.41 -9.77
C SER A 145 23.55 -35.13 -9.80
N SER A 146 24.77 -35.17 -9.26
CA SER A 146 25.70 -34.04 -9.27
C SER A 146 26.26 -33.66 -10.64
N SER A 147 25.80 -34.32 -11.71
CA SER A 147 26.15 -34.02 -13.10
C SER A 147 25.03 -33.34 -13.88
N MET A 148 23.83 -33.27 -13.31
CA MET A 148 22.62 -32.76 -13.95
C MET A 148 22.03 -31.68 -13.07
N GLY A 149 21.52 -30.61 -13.67
CA GLY A 149 20.56 -29.76 -12.98
C GLY A 149 19.15 -30.12 -13.45
N PHE A 150 18.16 -29.36 -13.01
CA PHE A 150 16.78 -29.63 -13.38
C PHE A 150 15.94 -28.35 -13.37
N LEU A 151 14.98 -28.30 -14.28
CA LEU A 151 13.83 -27.42 -14.17
C LEU A 151 12.81 -28.11 -13.26
N VAL A 152 12.28 -27.39 -12.27
CA VAL A 152 11.24 -27.88 -11.37
C VAL A 152 10.11 -26.87 -11.25
N SER A 153 8.87 -27.36 -11.17
CA SER A 153 7.72 -26.53 -10.79
C SER A 153 6.88 -27.13 -9.67
N GLY A 154 6.25 -26.24 -8.90
CA GLY A 154 5.17 -26.51 -7.97
C GLY A 154 3.83 -25.93 -8.46
N ALA A 155 2.97 -25.56 -7.53
CA ALA A 155 1.70 -24.88 -7.81
C ALA A 155 1.85 -23.36 -8.00
N ASP A 156 2.98 -22.82 -7.55
CA ASP A 156 3.26 -21.38 -7.34
C ASP A 156 4.77 -21.10 -7.39
N HIS A 157 5.57 -22.06 -7.89
CA HIS A 157 7.02 -21.93 -7.89
C HIS A 157 7.58 -22.55 -9.15
N LEU A 158 8.52 -21.84 -9.78
CA LEU A 158 9.28 -22.33 -10.91
C LEU A 158 10.76 -22.02 -10.68
N PHE A 159 11.59 -23.05 -10.73
CA PHE A 159 13.00 -22.93 -10.40
C PHE A 159 13.87 -23.75 -11.35
N LEU A 160 15.06 -23.23 -11.63
CA LEU A 160 16.09 -23.92 -12.39
C LEU A 160 17.27 -24.19 -11.47
N SER A 161 17.38 -25.43 -11.00
CA SER A 161 18.47 -25.89 -10.14
C SER A 161 19.76 -26.09 -10.93
N PRO A 162 20.91 -25.53 -10.49
CA PRO A 162 22.19 -25.78 -11.13
C PRO A 162 22.67 -27.22 -10.90
N THR A 163 23.62 -27.68 -11.72
CA THR A 163 24.17 -29.06 -11.70
C THR A 163 24.83 -29.47 -10.37
N GLU A 164 25.07 -28.53 -9.46
CA GLU A 164 25.82 -28.73 -8.21
C GLU A 164 24.91 -28.97 -6.99
N ALA A 165 23.59 -28.72 -7.13
CA ALA A 165 22.61 -28.80 -6.04
C ALA A 165 21.83 -30.12 -6.12
N VAL A 166 22.39 -31.20 -5.55
CA VAL A 166 21.76 -32.52 -5.57
C VAL A 166 20.65 -32.62 -4.53
N VAL A 167 19.44 -32.96 -4.96
CA VAL A 167 18.27 -33.16 -4.10
C VAL A 167 18.00 -34.65 -3.88
N SER A 168 18.13 -35.11 -2.63
CA SER A 168 17.90 -36.52 -2.26
C SER A 168 16.43 -36.82 -1.89
N THR A 169 15.73 -35.85 -1.30
CA THR A 169 14.32 -35.91 -0.91
C THR A 169 13.55 -34.81 -1.64
N LEU A 170 12.44 -35.14 -2.29
CA LEU A 170 11.60 -34.10 -2.89
C LEU A 170 10.93 -33.29 -1.79
N ASP A 171 11.07 -31.97 -1.87
CA ASP A 171 10.23 -31.07 -1.10
C ASP A 171 8.77 -31.20 -1.55
N SER A 172 7.83 -31.00 -0.63
CA SER A 172 6.39 -31.23 -0.87
C SER A 172 5.80 -30.36 -1.97
N TRP A 173 6.43 -29.22 -2.28
CA TRP A 173 6.01 -28.32 -3.35
C TRP A 173 6.42 -28.81 -4.74
N MET A 174 7.48 -29.63 -4.86
CA MET A 174 8.04 -30.06 -6.14
C MET A 174 7.12 -31.08 -6.83
N ARG A 175 6.36 -30.61 -7.83
CA ARG A 175 5.37 -31.42 -8.55
C ARG A 175 5.85 -31.93 -9.89
N ASN A 176 6.71 -31.19 -10.57
CA ASN A 176 7.18 -31.53 -11.90
C ASN A 176 8.67 -31.25 -12.03
N ALA A 177 9.44 -32.15 -12.63
CA ALA A 177 10.84 -31.89 -12.90
C ALA A 177 11.35 -32.58 -14.16
N VAL A 178 12.24 -31.89 -14.88
CA VAL A 178 13.01 -32.44 -16.00
C VAL A 178 14.48 -32.05 -15.87
N GLY A 179 15.37 -33.03 -16.05
CA GLY A 179 16.81 -32.85 -16.01
C GLY A 179 17.38 -32.12 -17.23
N GLY A 180 18.52 -31.46 -17.04
CA GLY A 180 19.29 -30.84 -18.11
C GLY A 180 20.75 -30.59 -17.73
N PHE A 181 21.59 -30.38 -18.75
CA PHE A 181 22.98 -29.95 -18.63
C PHE A 181 23.55 -29.52 -19.99
N PRO A 182 24.58 -28.66 -20.02
CA PRO A 182 25.09 -27.85 -18.89
C PRO A 182 24.19 -26.64 -18.59
N THR A 183 24.46 -25.97 -17.47
CA THR A 183 23.98 -24.59 -17.25
C THR A 183 24.66 -23.66 -18.24
N LEU A 184 23.88 -22.87 -18.97
CA LEU A 184 24.33 -21.95 -20.02
C LEU A 184 24.35 -20.50 -19.55
N VAL A 185 23.45 -20.12 -18.65
CA VAL A 185 23.39 -18.76 -18.08
C VAL A 185 23.25 -18.89 -16.57
N ARG A 186 24.04 -18.10 -15.84
CA ARG A 186 23.98 -17.95 -14.39
C ARG A 186 24.03 -16.46 -14.07
N ASP A 187 23.09 -16.00 -13.27
CA ASP A 187 22.99 -14.61 -12.83
C ASP A 187 23.02 -13.58 -13.98
N GLY A 188 22.30 -13.88 -15.07
CA GLY A 188 22.25 -13.06 -16.28
C GLY A 188 23.52 -13.10 -17.13
N VAL A 189 24.51 -13.90 -16.74
CA VAL A 189 25.81 -14.00 -17.42
C VAL A 189 25.96 -15.34 -18.13
N ALA A 190 26.25 -15.28 -19.42
CA ALA A 190 26.54 -16.45 -20.26
C ALA A 190 27.77 -17.23 -19.74
N GLN A 191 27.67 -18.56 -19.72
CA GLN A 191 28.70 -19.49 -19.30
C GLN A 191 29.34 -20.12 -20.54
N TYR A 192 30.63 -19.87 -20.74
CA TYR A 192 31.34 -20.31 -21.95
C TYR A 192 32.26 -21.52 -21.71
N GLY A 193 32.58 -22.23 -22.78
CA GLY A 193 33.63 -23.26 -22.79
C GLY A 193 33.17 -24.62 -22.29
N ALA A 194 31.86 -24.88 -22.29
CA ALA A 194 31.33 -26.19 -21.97
C ALA A 194 31.79 -27.24 -23.00
N THR A 195 32.48 -28.28 -22.52
CA THR A 195 32.90 -29.42 -23.33
C THR A 195 32.03 -30.66 -23.11
N SER A 196 31.09 -30.60 -22.16
CA SER A 196 30.13 -31.65 -21.86
C SER A 196 28.70 -31.10 -21.99
N PRO A 197 27.77 -31.80 -22.67
CA PRO A 197 28.01 -33.04 -23.42
C PRO A 197 29.01 -32.80 -24.56
N SER A 198 29.65 -33.87 -25.07
CA SER A 198 30.77 -33.81 -26.04
C SER A 198 30.47 -32.98 -27.30
N HIS A 199 29.20 -32.75 -27.59
CA HIS A 199 28.71 -31.99 -28.73
C HIS A 199 28.50 -30.51 -28.44
N CYS A 200 28.77 -29.99 -27.24
CA CYS A 200 28.60 -28.56 -26.94
C CYS A 200 29.44 -27.62 -27.84
N PRO A 201 30.71 -27.94 -28.17
CA PRO A 201 31.50 -27.12 -29.08
C PRO A 201 31.03 -27.18 -30.55
N GLU A 202 30.15 -28.11 -30.89
CA GLU A 202 29.69 -28.36 -32.26
C GLU A 202 28.32 -27.70 -32.51
N ARG A 203 28.03 -27.35 -33.77
CA ARG A 203 26.73 -26.79 -34.16
C ARG A 203 25.72 -27.89 -34.39
N HIS A 204 24.63 -27.86 -33.62
CA HIS A 204 23.56 -28.86 -33.69
C HIS A 204 22.18 -28.22 -33.50
N PRO A 205 21.09 -28.97 -33.80
CA PRO A 205 19.79 -28.64 -33.25
C PRO A 205 19.86 -28.63 -31.73
N ARG A 206 19.22 -27.65 -31.09
CA ARG A 206 19.29 -27.43 -29.64
C ARG A 206 17.91 -27.29 -29.04
N THR A 207 17.79 -27.77 -27.81
CA THR A 207 16.64 -27.57 -26.94
C THR A 207 17.16 -26.95 -25.66
N VAL A 208 16.59 -25.84 -25.22
CA VAL A 208 17.04 -25.11 -24.02
C VAL A 208 15.84 -24.52 -23.29
N VAL A 209 15.97 -24.46 -21.97
CA VAL A 209 15.05 -23.77 -21.08
C VAL A 209 15.77 -22.66 -20.33
N GLY A 210 15.08 -21.55 -20.06
CA GLY A 210 15.57 -20.53 -19.14
C GLY A 210 14.46 -19.80 -18.40
N LEU A 211 14.83 -19.09 -17.34
CA LEU A 211 13.96 -18.27 -16.51
C LEU A 211 14.46 -16.83 -16.51
N SER A 212 13.55 -15.86 -16.51
CA SER A 212 13.84 -14.45 -16.20
C SER A 212 14.27 -14.30 -14.73
N LYS A 213 14.79 -13.11 -14.38
CA LYS A 213 15.32 -12.81 -13.03
C LYS A 213 14.23 -12.93 -11.96
N ASP A 214 13.05 -12.40 -12.27
CA ASP A 214 11.81 -12.45 -11.48
C ASP A 214 11.07 -13.79 -11.59
N ARG A 215 11.57 -14.74 -12.41
CA ARG A 215 10.95 -16.05 -12.69
C ARG A 215 9.53 -15.97 -13.26
N GLN A 216 9.03 -14.79 -13.61
CA GLN A 216 7.76 -14.62 -14.30
C GLN A 216 7.77 -15.28 -15.68
N TYR A 217 8.89 -15.18 -16.42
CA TYR A 217 8.98 -15.69 -17.78
C TYR A 217 9.80 -16.98 -17.85
N LEU A 218 9.16 -18.04 -18.33
CA LEU A 218 9.80 -19.28 -18.75
C LEU A 218 10.03 -19.25 -20.27
N TYR A 219 11.28 -19.37 -20.67
CA TYR A 219 11.70 -19.45 -22.06
C TYR A 219 11.91 -20.90 -22.46
N LEU A 220 11.07 -21.42 -23.35
CA LEU A 220 11.28 -22.71 -24.00
C LEU A 220 11.76 -22.45 -25.41
N VAL A 221 12.95 -22.94 -25.77
CA VAL A 221 13.57 -22.61 -27.06
C VAL A 221 14.04 -23.86 -27.77
N VAL A 222 13.74 -23.92 -29.07
CA VAL A 222 14.31 -24.89 -30.01
C VAL A 222 15.02 -24.17 -31.14
N VAL A 223 16.18 -24.69 -31.51
CA VAL A 223 16.98 -24.23 -32.65
C VAL A 223 17.11 -25.38 -33.62
N ASP A 224 16.70 -25.19 -34.88
CA ASP A 224 16.88 -26.24 -35.89
C ASP A 224 18.36 -26.38 -36.27
N GLY A 225 18.73 -27.51 -36.86
CA GLY A 225 20.10 -27.75 -37.29
C GLY A 225 20.21 -28.97 -38.19
N ARG A 226 21.44 -29.26 -38.67
CA ARG A 226 21.72 -30.37 -39.61
C ARG A 226 20.94 -30.25 -40.94
N SER A 227 20.51 -29.05 -41.31
CA SER A 227 19.85 -28.76 -42.58
C SER A 227 20.51 -27.56 -43.28
N THR A 228 20.19 -27.33 -44.55
CA THR A 228 20.62 -26.11 -45.26
C THR A 228 19.81 -24.88 -44.83
N ALA A 229 18.66 -25.08 -44.19
CA ALA A 229 17.79 -24.01 -43.70
C ALA A 229 18.21 -23.51 -42.31
N SER A 230 18.90 -24.33 -41.52
CA SER A 230 19.48 -23.95 -40.24
C SER A 230 20.79 -24.69 -39.97
N ARG A 231 21.84 -23.92 -39.67
CA ARG A 231 23.17 -24.45 -39.34
C ARG A 231 23.28 -25.00 -37.91
N GLY A 232 22.30 -24.73 -37.05
CA GLY A 232 22.37 -25.03 -35.61
C GLY A 232 23.33 -24.14 -34.82
N MET A 233 23.42 -24.38 -33.51
CA MET A 233 24.23 -23.58 -32.58
C MET A 233 25.19 -24.43 -31.74
N THR A 234 26.33 -23.83 -31.38
CA THR A 234 27.15 -24.30 -30.25
C THR A 234 26.49 -23.94 -28.91
N CYS A 235 26.94 -24.53 -27.81
CA CYS A 235 26.43 -24.15 -26.47
C CYS A 235 26.77 -22.69 -26.12
N ASP A 236 27.93 -22.18 -26.55
CA ASP A 236 28.30 -20.77 -26.35
C ASP A 236 27.37 -19.82 -27.13
N GLU A 237 27.10 -20.11 -28.42
CA GLU A 237 26.13 -19.35 -29.24
C GLU A 237 24.72 -19.39 -28.62
N LEU A 238 24.36 -20.52 -28.00
CA LEU A 238 23.08 -20.72 -27.32
C LEU A 238 22.99 -19.95 -26.00
N ALA A 239 24.07 -19.85 -25.24
CA ALA A 239 24.15 -19.05 -24.02
C ALA A 239 23.92 -17.56 -24.32
N ASP A 240 24.59 -17.05 -25.37
CA ASP A 240 24.37 -15.68 -25.86
C ASP A 240 22.92 -15.45 -26.29
N LEU A 241 22.31 -16.41 -26.99
CA LEU A 241 20.91 -16.32 -27.37
C LEU A 241 20.01 -16.18 -26.13
N MET A 242 20.22 -17.01 -25.10
CA MET A 242 19.37 -17.00 -23.91
C MET A 242 19.50 -15.70 -23.11
N VAL A 243 20.71 -15.13 -22.97
CA VAL A 243 20.89 -13.80 -22.36
C VAL A 243 20.14 -12.73 -23.16
N ASN A 244 20.24 -12.76 -24.49
CA ASN A 244 19.56 -11.80 -25.37
C ASN A 244 18.02 -11.95 -25.37
N LEU A 245 17.51 -13.14 -25.04
CA LEU A 245 16.07 -13.36 -24.84
C LEU A 245 15.58 -12.91 -23.46
N GLY A 246 16.48 -12.55 -22.54
CA GLY A 246 16.15 -12.09 -21.19
C GLY A 246 16.23 -13.17 -20.11
N ALA A 247 16.89 -14.30 -20.36
CA ALA A 247 17.08 -15.33 -19.34
C ALA A 247 18.16 -14.91 -18.33
N TRP A 248 17.82 -14.99 -17.04
CA TRP A 248 18.74 -14.85 -15.92
C TRP A 248 19.45 -16.16 -15.59
N THR A 249 18.73 -17.28 -15.73
CA THR A 249 19.27 -18.63 -15.59
C THR A 249 18.80 -19.48 -16.77
N ALA A 250 19.68 -20.28 -17.37
CA ALA A 250 19.30 -21.16 -18.48
C ALA A 250 20.11 -22.45 -18.50
N MET A 251 19.51 -23.50 -19.08
CA MET A 251 20.06 -24.84 -19.13
C MET A 251 19.69 -25.58 -20.42
N ASN A 252 20.66 -26.27 -20.97
CA ASN A 252 20.46 -27.10 -22.15
C ASN A 252 19.75 -28.43 -21.81
N LEU A 253 18.82 -28.85 -22.67
CA LEU A 253 18.11 -30.13 -22.63
C LEU A 253 18.59 -31.09 -23.73
N ASP A 254 17.96 -32.26 -23.87
CA ASP A 254 18.34 -33.20 -24.93
C ASP A 254 18.09 -32.59 -26.33
N GLY A 255 19.15 -32.50 -27.12
CA GLY A 255 19.11 -31.81 -28.41
C GLY A 255 19.14 -32.76 -29.60
N GLY A 256 19.56 -32.23 -30.76
CA GLY A 256 19.75 -33.03 -31.96
C GLY A 256 18.44 -33.60 -32.50
N GLY A 257 18.37 -34.93 -32.65
CA GLY A 257 17.17 -35.57 -33.22
C GLY A 257 15.95 -35.52 -32.28
N SER A 258 16.17 -35.22 -31.00
CA SER A 258 15.10 -35.04 -30.01
C SER A 258 14.50 -33.63 -30.03
N THR A 259 15.16 -32.64 -30.65
CA THR A 259 14.73 -31.25 -30.66
C THR A 259 13.39 -31.08 -31.37
N ALA A 260 12.35 -30.87 -30.58
CA ALA A 260 11.00 -30.67 -31.07
C ALA A 260 10.16 -29.86 -30.07
N MET A 261 9.41 -28.89 -30.60
CA MET A 261 8.37 -28.14 -29.89
C MET A 261 7.07 -28.22 -30.67
N THR A 262 5.96 -28.43 -29.97
CA THR A 262 4.63 -28.49 -30.55
C THR A 262 3.67 -27.55 -29.81
N VAL A 263 2.85 -26.81 -30.56
CA VAL A 263 1.88 -25.85 -30.03
C VAL A 263 0.50 -26.20 -30.56
N ALA A 264 -0.50 -26.30 -29.68
CA ALA A 264 -1.87 -26.57 -30.07
C ALA A 264 -2.38 -25.50 -31.05
N GLY A 265 -3.01 -25.93 -32.14
CA GLY A 265 -3.42 -25.06 -33.25
C GLY A 265 -2.35 -24.83 -34.33
N LEU A 266 -1.06 -24.96 -34.00
CA LEU A 266 0.05 -24.79 -34.95
C LEU A 266 0.73 -26.11 -35.35
N GLY A 267 0.67 -27.13 -34.49
CA GLY A 267 1.41 -28.38 -34.67
C GLY A 267 2.86 -28.27 -34.20
N THR A 268 3.74 -29.12 -34.73
CA THR A 268 5.19 -29.02 -34.54
C THR A 268 5.69 -27.75 -35.23
N VAL A 269 6.30 -26.83 -34.47
CA VAL A 269 6.66 -25.50 -34.98
C VAL A 269 8.02 -25.47 -35.67
N ASN A 270 8.95 -26.32 -35.23
CA ASN A 270 10.31 -26.40 -35.77
C ASN A 270 10.45 -27.59 -36.75
N ASP A 271 11.56 -27.68 -37.49
CA ASP A 271 11.82 -28.76 -38.47
C ASP A 271 12.74 -29.84 -37.84
N PRO A 272 12.19 -30.99 -37.36
CA PRO A 272 12.97 -31.97 -36.64
C PRO A 272 14.04 -32.61 -37.53
N SER A 273 15.27 -32.73 -37.03
CA SER A 273 16.41 -33.15 -37.88
C SER A 273 16.33 -34.58 -38.42
N ASP A 274 15.47 -35.42 -37.83
CA ASP A 274 15.23 -36.80 -38.27
C ASP A 274 14.10 -36.90 -39.33
N GLY A 275 13.54 -35.76 -39.75
CA GLY A 275 12.40 -35.65 -40.66
C GLY A 275 11.02 -35.85 -40.00
N SER A 276 11.00 -36.27 -38.73
CA SER A 276 9.81 -36.37 -37.89
C SER A 276 10.18 -36.22 -36.43
N GLU A 277 9.20 -35.94 -35.56
CA GLU A 277 9.41 -35.96 -34.12
C GLU A 277 9.92 -37.33 -33.66
N ARG A 278 10.91 -37.31 -32.77
CA ARG A 278 11.45 -38.51 -32.13
C ARG A 278 10.65 -38.86 -30.88
N VAL A 279 10.53 -40.16 -30.60
CA VAL A 279 10.09 -40.64 -29.29
C VAL A 279 11.18 -40.34 -28.26
N VAL A 280 10.85 -39.66 -27.16
CA VAL A 280 11.81 -39.30 -26.10
C VAL A 280 11.37 -39.87 -24.75
N SER A 281 12.26 -39.77 -23.76
CA SER A 281 11.99 -40.25 -22.40
C SER A 281 10.88 -39.45 -21.72
N ASN A 282 11.06 -38.13 -21.60
CA ASN A 282 10.13 -37.23 -20.94
C ASN A 282 10.01 -35.89 -21.67
N HIS A 283 9.12 -35.03 -21.18
CA HIS A 283 8.71 -33.77 -21.80
C HIS A 283 8.40 -32.73 -20.73
N TRP A 284 8.41 -31.47 -21.13
CA TRP A 284 7.83 -30.36 -20.37
C TRP A 284 6.60 -29.83 -21.10
N ALA A 285 5.47 -29.75 -20.40
CA ALA A 285 4.21 -29.26 -20.94
C ALA A 285 3.77 -27.97 -20.26
N VAL A 286 3.09 -27.13 -21.03
CA VAL A 286 2.49 -25.87 -20.60
C VAL A 286 1.00 -25.93 -20.89
N PHE A 287 0.19 -25.79 -19.85
CA PHE A 287 -1.23 -25.48 -19.95
C PHE A 287 -1.37 -23.95 -19.96
N ALA A 288 -2.31 -23.45 -20.77
CA ALA A 288 -2.52 -22.02 -20.98
C ALA A 288 -3.91 -21.78 -21.57
N ASP A 289 -4.96 -22.16 -20.84
CA ASP A 289 -6.35 -22.02 -21.32
C ASP A 289 -6.98 -20.64 -21.03
N GLY A 290 -6.27 -19.78 -20.28
CA GLY A 290 -6.71 -18.44 -19.90
C GLY A 290 -7.68 -18.42 -18.73
N THR A 291 -7.92 -19.55 -18.05
CA THR A 291 -8.90 -19.67 -16.96
C THR A 291 -8.28 -20.22 -15.68
N GLY A 292 -8.72 -19.72 -14.52
CA GLY A 292 -8.18 -20.11 -13.21
C GLY A 292 -7.04 -19.22 -12.72
N ALA A 293 -6.49 -19.54 -11.55
CA ALA A 293 -5.40 -18.78 -10.93
C ALA A 293 -4.08 -18.92 -11.73
N PRO A 294 -3.15 -17.96 -11.61
CA PRO A 294 -1.76 -18.16 -12.03
C PRO A 294 -1.18 -19.38 -11.32
N GLY A 295 -0.67 -20.36 -12.06
CA GLY A 295 -0.33 -21.67 -11.51
C GLY A 295 1.17 -21.97 -11.39
N SER A 296 2.05 -21.00 -11.63
CA SER A 296 3.51 -21.24 -11.65
C SER A 296 4.42 -20.04 -11.39
N CYS A 297 3.89 -18.88 -11.03
CA CYS A 297 4.68 -17.69 -10.72
C CYS A 297 5.02 -17.59 -9.24
N ASP A 298 6.20 -17.03 -8.96
CA ASP A 298 6.77 -16.83 -7.62
C ASP A 298 6.09 -15.65 -6.90
N LEU A 299 4.75 -15.67 -6.78
CA LEU A 299 3.96 -14.57 -6.21
C LEU A 299 4.38 -14.23 -4.78
N TRP A 300 4.95 -15.19 -4.05
CA TRP A 300 5.30 -14.94 -2.65
C TRP A 300 6.44 -13.94 -2.46
N ILE A 301 7.43 -13.85 -3.38
CA ILE A 301 8.48 -12.81 -3.27
C ILE A 301 7.87 -11.45 -3.52
N ASP A 302 7.05 -11.38 -4.55
CA ASP A 302 6.47 -10.13 -5.00
C ASP A 302 5.48 -9.59 -3.95
N GLU A 303 4.60 -10.45 -3.47
CA GLU A 303 3.66 -10.15 -2.40
C GLU A 303 4.36 -9.86 -1.08
N LEU A 304 5.44 -10.57 -0.74
CA LEU A 304 6.26 -10.25 0.42
C LEU A 304 6.80 -8.81 0.35
N ILE A 305 7.24 -8.35 -0.82
CA ILE A 305 7.79 -7.01 -1.00
C ILE A 305 6.69 -5.97 -0.88
N VAL A 306 5.58 -6.15 -1.60
CA VAL A 306 4.42 -5.24 -1.57
C VAL A 306 3.88 -5.17 -0.15
N ASP A 307 3.64 -6.31 0.48
CA ASP A 307 3.16 -6.44 1.86
C ASP A 307 4.13 -5.80 2.85
N SER A 308 5.44 -5.96 2.66
CA SER A 308 6.42 -5.29 3.51
C SER A 308 6.41 -3.77 3.39
N GLY A 309 5.90 -3.24 2.28
CA GLY A 309 5.75 -1.83 2.02
C GLY A 309 4.40 -1.25 2.43
N VAL A 310 3.44 -2.08 2.86
CA VAL A 310 2.19 -1.60 3.45
C VAL A 310 2.55 -0.90 4.75
N LEU A 311 2.07 0.34 4.89
CA LEU A 311 2.27 1.11 6.11
C LEU A 311 1.44 0.48 7.23
N ASN A 312 2.02 0.46 8.44
CA ASN A 312 1.20 0.37 9.63
C ASN A 312 0.36 1.66 9.73
N GLN A 313 -0.82 1.60 10.31
CA GLN A 313 -1.82 2.66 10.14
C GLN A 313 -1.65 3.87 11.06
N ASP A 314 -0.88 3.71 12.13
CA ASP A 314 -0.31 4.77 12.96
C ASP A 314 0.61 5.71 12.17
N ARG A 315 0.88 5.44 10.88
CA ARG A 315 1.82 6.18 10.04
C ARG A 315 1.12 6.82 8.85
N SER A 316 1.13 8.15 8.82
CA SER A 316 0.67 8.96 7.70
C SER A 316 1.74 9.15 6.62
N THR A 317 1.31 9.41 5.39
CA THR A 317 2.16 9.84 4.29
C THR A 317 2.24 11.35 4.16
N ASP A 318 1.67 12.12 5.08
CA ASP A 318 1.79 13.57 5.15
C ASP A 318 3.24 14.01 5.38
N LEU A 319 3.87 14.52 4.32
CA LEU A 319 5.26 14.98 4.37
C LEU A 319 5.36 16.43 4.83
N ASN A 320 4.32 17.23 4.63
CA ASN A 320 4.37 18.67 4.88
C ASN A 320 3.62 19.11 6.15
N GLY A 321 3.01 18.19 6.88
CA GLY A 321 2.31 18.43 8.14
C GLY A 321 1.04 19.23 7.92
N ASP A 322 0.35 19.03 6.78
CA ASP A 322 -0.92 19.74 6.50
C ASP A 322 -2.18 18.88 6.72
N GLY A 323 -1.98 17.67 7.24
CA GLY A 323 -2.99 16.66 7.53
C GLY A 323 -3.47 15.88 6.31
N GLN A 324 -3.00 16.20 5.10
CA GLN A 324 -3.35 15.44 3.90
C GLN A 324 -2.27 14.39 3.61
N SER A 325 -2.71 13.18 3.27
CA SER A 325 -1.84 12.10 2.81
C SER A 325 -1.19 12.43 1.46
N ASP A 326 0.14 12.40 1.40
CA ASP A 326 0.88 12.59 0.16
C ASP A 326 1.15 11.27 -0.59
N PHE A 327 1.38 11.38 -1.89
CA PHE A 327 1.63 10.20 -2.72
C PHE A 327 3.12 10.07 -3.05
N CYS A 328 3.77 9.02 -2.55
CA CYS A 328 5.16 8.71 -2.86
C CYS A 328 5.29 7.45 -3.73
N ALA A 329 6.17 7.50 -4.73
CA ALA A 329 6.57 6.31 -5.47
C ALA A 329 7.98 6.47 -6.04
N ARG A 330 8.76 5.40 -6.00
CA ARG A 330 10.13 5.42 -6.49
C ARG A 330 10.19 5.12 -7.98
N GLY A 331 10.92 5.94 -8.73
CA GLY A 331 11.15 5.75 -10.16
C GLY A 331 12.63 5.80 -10.51
N ALA A 332 12.95 5.72 -11.80
CA ALA A 332 14.33 5.68 -12.28
C ALA A 332 15.24 6.81 -11.75
N ALA A 333 14.66 7.98 -11.47
CA ALA A 333 15.37 9.17 -11.02
C ALA A 333 15.43 9.36 -9.49
N GLY A 334 14.80 8.48 -8.71
CA GLY A 334 14.68 8.64 -7.26
C GLY A 334 13.28 8.37 -6.73
N LEU A 335 13.11 8.46 -5.40
CA LEU A 335 11.79 8.54 -4.77
C LEU A 335 11.15 9.87 -5.15
N ARG A 336 9.88 9.85 -5.60
CA ARG A 336 9.11 11.03 -5.97
C ARG A 336 7.88 11.11 -5.09
N CYS A 337 7.73 12.20 -4.38
CA CYS A 337 6.57 12.45 -3.52
C CYS A 337 5.79 13.66 -4.03
N TYR A 338 4.51 13.48 -4.27
CA TYR A 338 3.60 14.49 -4.80
C TYR A 338 2.69 14.91 -3.66
N LEU A 339 2.73 16.19 -3.30
CA LEU A 339 1.95 16.72 -2.20
C LEU A 339 0.47 16.74 -2.56
N SER A 340 -0.40 16.43 -1.62
CA SER A 340 -1.84 16.55 -1.83
C SER A 340 -2.27 18.03 -1.97
N THR A 341 -3.46 18.22 -2.53
CA THR A 341 -4.13 19.52 -2.67
C THR A 341 -5.63 19.42 -2.33
N GLY A 342 -6.05 18.30 -1.73
CA GLY A 342 -7.44 17.95 -1.42
C GLY A 342 -8.30 17.56 -2.61
N THR A 343 -7.86 17.87 -3.82
CA THR A 343 -8.60 17.57 -5.07
C THR A 343 -7.70 17.03 -6.18
N GLY A 344 -6.48 16.65 -5.83
CA GLY A 344 -5.41 16.24 -6.74
C GLY A 344 -4.05 16.37 -6.05
N PHE A 345 -2.99 16.45 -6.84
CA PHE A 345 -1.62 16.49 -6.32
C PHE A 345 -0.79 17.59 -6.98
N SER A 346 0.32 17.95 -6.34
CA SER A 346 1.32 18.87 -6.86
C SER A 346 1.86 18.41 -8.23
N THR A 347 2.17 19.37 -9.11
CA THR A 347 2.72 19.05 -10.45
C THR A 347 4.20 18.69 -10.42
N GLU A 348 4.93 19.22 -9.45
CA GLU A 348 6.37 18.98 -9.27
C GLU A 348 6.56 18.18 -7.98
N PRO A 349 7.08 16.94 -8.05
CA PRO A 349 7.30 16.15 -6.86
C PRO A 349 8.56 16.59 -6.11
N TRP A 350 8.59 16.36 -4.80
CA TRP A 350 9.83 16.29 -4.06
C TRP A 350 10.60 15.03 -4.46
N ILE A 351 11.92 15.13 -4.57
CA ILE A 351 12.75 14.04 -5.10
C ILE A 351 13.91 13.73 -4.17
N ILE A 352 14.04 12.46 -3.79
CA ILE A 352 15.26 11.90 -3.20
C ILE A 352 16.04 11.18 -4.30
N ALA A 353 17.00 11.88 -4.91
CA ALA A 353 17.77 11.38 -6.06
C ALA A 353 18.71 10.22 -5.70
N GLU A 354 19.07 10.11 -4.42
CA GLU A 354 19.87 9.03 -3.85
C GLU A 354 19.14 7.68 -3.86
N LEU A 355 17.82 7.67 -4.08
CA LEU A 355 17.01 6.45 -4.22
C LEU A 355 16.75 6.07 -5.69
N SER A 356 17.64 6.47 -6.60
CA SER A 356 17.52 6.28 -8.07
C SER A 356 18.13 4.98 -8.60
N ASP A 357 17.87 4.65 -9.87
CA ASP A 357 18.47 3.45 -10.52
C ASP A 357 19.99 3.62 -10.57
N ALA A 358 20.45 4.82 -10.88
CA ALA A 358 21.87 5.16 -10.93
C ALA A 358 22.56 5.04 -9.57
N ALA A 359 21.81 5.13 -8.47
CA ALA A 359 22.28 4.95 -7.11
C ALA A 359 22.18 3.48 -6.62
N GLY A 360 21.72 2.55 -7.45
CA GLY A 360 21.63 1.12 -7.13
C GLY A 360 20.33 0.69 -6.45
N PHE A 361 19.31 1.57 -6.41
CA PHE A 361 17.98 1.27 -5.88
C PHE A 361 17.06 0.55 -6.90
N ASP A 362 17.63 -0.10 -7.92
CA ASP A 362 16.92 -0.87 -8.95
C ASP A 362 16.89 -2.38 -8.66
N THR A 363 17.35 -2.79 -7.48
CA THR A 363 17.44 -4.20 -7.06
C THR A 363 16.54 -4.49 -5.86
N GLU A 364 15.99 -5.71 -5.83
CA GLU A 364 15.01 -6.16 -4.84
C GLU A 364 15.40 -5.87 -3.38
N PRO A 365 16.63 -6.16 -2.91
CA PRO A 365 16.99 -5.90 -1.50
C PRO A 365 17.19 -4.42 -1.14
N THR A 366 17.06 -3.50 -2.11
CA THR A 366 17.24 -2.06 -1.89
C THR A 366 15.91 -1.31 -1.97
N TYR A 367 15.17 -1.42 -3.08
CA TYR A 367 13.88 -0.72 -3.20
C TYR A 367 12.81 -1.26 -2.24
N SER A 368 12.85 -2.56 -1.89
CA SER A 368 11.91 -3.15 -0.93
C SER A 368 12.06 -2.61 0.49
N THR A 369 13.14 -1.89 0.77
CA THR A 369 13.47 -1.36 2.10
C THR A 369 13.04 0.08 2.33
N ILE A 370 12.40 0.72 1.33
CA ILE A 370 11.90 2.07 1.49
C ILE A 370 10.74 2.03 2.50
N ARG A 371 10.95 2.72 3.62
CA ARG A 371 10.01 2.92 4.72
C ARG A 371 9.84 4.40 4.96
N THR A 372 8.70 4.74 5.54
CA THR A 372 8.39 6.08 6.02
C THR A 372 8.12 5.95 7.51
N GLY A 373 8.63 6.90 8.31
CA GLY A 373 8.37 7.01 9.75
C GLY A 373 8.86 8.35 10.30
N ASP A 374 8.43 8.78 11.48
CA ASP A 374 9.00 9.97 12.14
C ASP A 374 10.18 9.52 13.03
N ILE A 375 11.40 9.62 12.48
CA ILE A 375 12.59 9.20 13.21
C ILE A 375 13.16 10.33 14.07
N ASN A 376 12.63 11.54 13.98
CA ASN A 376 13.23 12.73 14.56
C ASN A 376 12.35 13.51 15.55
N GLY A 377 11.07 13.15 15.63
CA GLY A 377 10.10 13.66 16.59
C GLY A 377 9.62 15.06 16.23
N ASP A 378 9.66 15.44 14.94
CA ASP A 378 9.13 16.72 14.47
C ASP A 378 7.69 16.63 13.96
N GLY A 379 7.05 15.46 14.09
CA GLY A 379 5.69 15.21 13.63
C GLY A 379 5.59 15.13 12.11
N LEU A 380 6.72 15.13 11.38
CA LEU A 380 6.73 15.01 9.94
C LEU A 380 7.25 13.63 9.53
N MET A 381 6.76 13.18 8.37
CA MET A 381 7.11 11.88 7.87
C MET A 381 8.49 11.87 7.19
N ASP A 382 9.44 11.12 7.77
CA ASP A 382 10.78 10.92 7.21
C ASP A 382 10.83 9.67 6.31
N VAL A 383 11.76 9.65 5.35
CA VAL A 383 11.95 8.49 4.47
C VAL A 383 13.22 7.76 4.87
N CYS A 384 13.16 6.47 5.18
CA CYS A 384 14.33 5.62 5.42
C CYS A 384 14.47 4.52 4.38
N ALA A 385 15.70 4.20 4.02
CA ALA A 385 15.99 3.07 3.13
C ALA A 385 17.37 2.46 3.41
N ARG A 386 17.50 1.18 3.08
CA ARG A 386 18.74 0.42 3.19
C ARG A 386 19.41 0.29 1.82
N SER A 387 20.70 0.59 1.79
CA SER A 387 21.62 0.34 0.67
C SER A 387 22.66 -0.73 1.06
N PRO A 388 23.49 -1.23 0.12
CA PRO A 388 24.65 -2.05 0.46
C PRO A 388 25.59 -1.41 1.50
N GLU A 389 25.61 -0.07 1.56
CA GLU A 389 26.38 0.75 2.48
C GLU A 389 25.71 0.97 3.86
N GLY A 390 24.49 0.50 4.08
CA GLY A 390 23.75 0.62 5.33
C GLY A 390 22.44 1.42 5.20
N VAL A 391 21.81 1.71 6.34
CA VAL A 391 20.54 2.46 6.42
C VAL A 391 20.79 3.97 6.41
N ARG A 392 19.99 4.70 5.65
CA ARG A 392 19.96 6.16 5.60
C ARG A 392 18.52 6.65 5.64
N CYS A 393 18.32 7.79 6.30
CA CYS A 393 17.02 8.43 6.39
C CYS A 393 17.10 9.88 5.95
N TRP A 394 16.11 10.35 5.21
CA TRP A 394 15.99 11.71 4.70
C TRP A 394 14.81 12.35 5.41
N PRO A 395 15.10 13.24 6.38
CA PRO A 395 14.03 13.86 7.14
C PRO A 395 13.17 14.76 6.27
N SER A 396 11.88 14.86 6.55
CA SER A 396 11.10 15.98 6.03
C SER A 396 11.49 17.28 6.73
N THR A 397 11.12 18.40 6.12
CA THR A 397 11.33 19.75 6.68
C THR A 397 10.08 20.61 6.51
N GLY A 398 8.95 19.99 6.17
CA GLY A 398 7.70 20.66 5.81
C GLY A 398 7.70 21.26 4.40
N THR A 399 8.87 21.41 3.77
CA THR A 399 9.00 22.06 2.45
C THR A 399 9.92 21.32 1.46
N SER A 400 10.70 20.36 1.96
CA SER A 400 11.61 19.51 1.17
C SER A 400 12.17 18.39 2.04
N PHE A 401 12.94 17.47 1.46
CA PHE A 401 13.76 16.54 2.22
C PHE A 401 15.10 17.16 2.65
N GLY A 402 15.43 16.99 3.94
CA GLY A 402 16.68 17.41 4.57
C GLY A 402 17.88 16.52 4.24
N ALA A 403 18.99 16.79 4.91
CA ALA A 403 20.21 16.01 4.75
C ALA A 403 20.08 14.63 5.41
N ALA A 404 20.57 13.59 4.74
CA ALA A 404 20.36 12.22 5.21
C ALA A 404 21.10 11.89 6.53
N ILE A 405 20.34 11.47 7.54
CA ILE A 405 20.78 10.96 8.83
C ILE A 405 21.23 9.49 8.69
N PRO A 406 22.33 9.07 9.34
CA PRO A 406 22.75 7.67 9.35
C PRO A 406 21.90 6.81 10.29
N GLY A 407 21.38 5.68 9.79
CA GLY A 407 20.74 4.65 10.62
C GLY A 407 21.71 3.51 10.98
N PRO A 408 21.20 2.32 11.34
CA PRO A 408 22.02 1.16 11.64
C PRO A 408 22.94 0.73 10.49
N ASN A 409 24.13 0.22 10.85
CA ASN A 409 25.15 -0.23 9.90
C ASN A 409 24.84 -1.61 9.30
N TRP A 410 23.63 -1.79 8.75
CA TRP A 410 23.14 -3.02 8.14
C TRP A 410 23.65 -3.18 6.70
N THR A 411 24.96 -3.26 6.56
CA THR A 411 25.67 -3.35 5.26
C THR A 411 25.63 -4.77 4.69
N ASP A 412 25.74 -4.88 3.36
CA ASP A 412 25.90 -6.17 2.67
C ASP A 412 27.15 -6.91 3.19
N GLY A 413 28.25 -6.16 3.42
CA GLY A 413 29.49 -6.68 4.00
C GLY A 413 29.33 -7.23 5.42
N SER A 414 28.25 -6.89 6.12
CA SER A 414 27.90 -7.43 7.45
C SER A 414 26.80 -8.50 7.39
N GLY A 415 26.44 -8.99 6.20
CA GLY A 415 25.50 -10.10 6.01
C GLY A 415 24.05 -9.69 5.76
N TRP A 416 23.76 -8.41 5.52
CA TRP A 416 22.39 -7.90 5.39
C TRP A 416 21.83 -7.92 3.95
N ALA A 417 22.52 -8.57 3.02
CA ALA A 417 22.13 -8.60 1.60
C ALA A 417 20.91 -9.50 1.29
N ALA A 418 20.53 -10.39 2.20
CA ALA A 418 19.45 -11.35 1.97
C ALA A 418 18.07 -10.70 2.09
N LEU A 419 17.12 -11.13 1.24
CA LEU A 419 15.75 -10.61 1.21
C LEU A 419 15.05 -10.63 2.58
N GLN A 420 15.28 -11.68 3.38
CA GLN A 420 14.71 -11.80 4.73
C GLN A 420 14.99 -10.57 5.62
N HIS A 421 16.12 -9.90 5.42
CA HIS A 421 16.50 -8.72 6.18
C HIS A 421 15.83 -7.46 5.61
N ALA A 422 15.77 -7.37 4.28
CA ALA A 422 15.19 -6.26 3.56
C ALA A 422 13.66 -6.19 3.76
N SER A 423 12.97 -7.32 3.61
CA SER A 423 11.51 -7.41 3.72
C SER A 423 11.00 -7.26 5.15
N THR A 424 11.87 -7.44 6.15
CA THR A 424 11.51 -7.31 7.58
C THR A 424 11.95 -5.98 8.18
N PHE A 425 12.59 -5.10 7.40
CA PHE A 425 12.88 -3.76 7.87
C PHE A 425 11.56 -3.02 8.17
N ARG A 426 11.46 -2.46 9.37
CA ARG A 426 10.33 -1.69 9.90
C ARG A 426 10.87 -0.46 10.63
N LEU A 427 10.03 0.56 10.65
CA LEU A 427 10.10 1.69 11.57
C LEU A 427 8.94 1.49 12.55
N SER A 428 9.23 1.51 13.85
CA SER A 428 8.24 1.24 14.90
C SER A 428 8.72 1.81 16.23
N ASP A 429 7.88 2.49 16.99
CA ASP A 429 8.24 3.03 18.31
C ASP A 429 8.19 1.94 19.40
N ILE A 430 9.29 1.20 19.58
CA ILE A 430 9.34 0.06 20.50
C ILE A 430 9.50 0.54 21.94
N ASN A 431 10.01 1.76 22.16
CA ASN A 431 10.32 2.32 23.48
C ASN A 431 9.37 3.40 23.96
N GLY A 432 8.34 3.74 23.18
CA GLY A 432 7.31 4.72 23.52
C GLY A 432 7.89 6.10 23.74
N ASP A 433 8.93 6.47 22.97
CA ASP A 433 9.57 7.79 23.09
C ASP A 433 9.13 8.77 22.01
N GLY A 434 8.13 8.39 21.19
CA GLY A 434 7.59 9.15 20.09
C GLY A 434 8.43 9.07 18.81
N LEU A 435 9.59 8.38 18.84
CA LEU A 435 10.45 8.21 17.66
C LEU A 435 10.31 6.82 17.06
N ASP A 436 10.36 6.76 15.74
CA ASP A 436 10.42 5.49 15.03
C ASP A 436 11.77 4.79 15.14
N ASP A 437 11.77 3.58 15.70
CA ASP A 437 12.96 2.75 15.84
C ASP A 437 13.22 1.85 14.64
N PHE A 438 14.49 1.55 14.41
CA PHE A 438 14.92 0.71 13.30
C PHE A 438 14.89 -0.77 13.69
N CYS A 439 13.88 -1.50 13.22
CA CYS A 439 13.73 -2.91 13.52
C CYS A 439 13.85 -3.81 12.28
N ALA A 440 14.49 -4.96 12.42
CA ALA A 440 14.54 -5.99 11.39
C ALA A 440 14.90 -7.37 11.93
N LEU A 441 14.64 -8.41 11.15
CA LEU A 441 15.04 -9.78 11.48
C LEU A 441 16.52 -9.98 11.12
N ALA A 442 17.41 -9.98 12.10
CA ALA A 442 18.83 -10.29 11.91
C ALA A 442 19.10 -11.80 11.93
N ALA A 443 20.33 -12.21 11.60
CA ALA A 443 20.75 -13.61 11.67
C ALA A 443 20.71 -14.22 13.10
N ALA A 444 20.66 -13.39 14.13
CA ALA A 444 20.54 -13.82 15.53
C ALA A 444 19.09 -13.83 16.05
N GLY A 445 18.12 -13.30 15.28
CA GLY A 445 16.76 -13.03 15.72
C GLY A 445 16.35 -11.58 15.45
N TRP A 446 15.20 -11.18 15.98
CA TRP A 446 14.71 -9.81 15.87
C TRP A 446 15.63 -8.83 16.61
N ILE A 447 15.90 -7.69 15.99
CA ILE A 447 16.72 -6.63 16.59
C ILE A 447 16.13 -5.27 16.23
N CYS A 448 16.08 -4.39 17.23
CA CYS A 448 15.68 -2.99 17.09
C CYS A 448 16.82 -2.07 17.54
N TYR A 449 16.94 -0.92 16.92
CA TYR A 449 17.86 0.15 17.32
C TYR A 449 17.03 1.42 17.55
N PRO A 450 16.95 1.89 18.80
CA PRO A 450 16.17 3.07 19.08
C PRO A 450 16.66 4.28 18.32
N SER A 451 15.76 5.13 17.82
CA SER A 451 16.17 6.41 17.26
C SER A 451 16.67 7.36 18.35
N THR A 452 17.44 8.37 17.96
CA THR A 452 17.83 9.48 18.86
C THR A 452 17.59 10.83 18.19
N GLY A 453 16.75 10.86 17.16
CA GLY A 453 16.49 11.98 16.24
C GLY A 453 17.64 12.46 15.37
N SER A 454 18.85 11.94 15.58
CA SER A 454 20.05 12.30 14.83
C SER A 454 21.00 11.12 14.60
N GLY A 455 20.60 9.93 15.02
CA GLY A 455 21.41 8.72 15.01
C GLY A 455 20.65 7.55 15.63
N ILE A 456 21.39 6.64 16.26
CA ILE A 456 20.83 5.42 16.85
C ILE A 456 21.34 5.16 18.26
N GLY A 457 20.47 4.62 19.09
CA GLY A 457 20.72 4.18 20.46
C GLY A 457 21.31 2.77 20.55
N ALA A 458 21.29 2.21 21.76
CA ALA A 458 21.73 0.84 22.01
C ALA A 458 20.69 -0.17 21.51
N SER A 459 21.14 -1.24 20.86
CA SER A 459 20.22 -2.24 20.30
C SER A 459 19.40 -2.96 21.38
N ILE A 460 18.11 -3.12 21.11
CA ILE A 460 17.17 -3.95 21.88
C ILE A 460 17.00 -5.29 21.14
N ALA A 461 17.28 -6.40 21.82
CA ALA A 461 17.17 -7.73 21.24
C ALA A 461 15.77 -8.30 21.49
N GLY A 462 15.13 -8.77 20.42
CA GLY A 462 13.85 -9.48 20.49
C GLY A 462 14.01 -11.00 20.48
N PRO A 463 12.93 -11.73 20.15
CA PRO A 463 12.91 -13.18 20.07
C PRO A 463 13.94 -13.76 19.09
N ALA A 464 14.60 -14.84 19.50
CA ALA A 464 15.58 -15.57 18.69
C ALA A 464 14.92 -16.57 17.70
N TRP A 465 14.01 -16.08 16.86
CA TRP A 465 13.17 -16.92 15.99
C TRP A 465 13.93 -17.71 14.90
N ILE A 466 15.08 -17.20 14.45
CA ILE A 466 15.94 -17.76 13.38
C ILE A 466 16.61 -19.12 13.77
N GLY A 467 16.37 -19.67 14.96
CA GLY A 467 16.85 -21.00 15.36
C GLY A 467 16.29 -22.18 14.53
N ALA A 468 16.50 -23.43 14.99
CA ALA A 468 16.19 -24.69 14.28
C ALA A 468 14.71 -24.95 13.89
N ASN A 469 13.85 -23.93 13.93
CA ASN A 469 12.40 -24.00 13.75
C ASN A 469 11.91 -23.44 12.40
N GLY A 470 12.82 -23.09 11.47
CA GLY A 470 12.47 -22.83 10.08
C GLY A 470 12.11 -21.38 9.71
N TRP A 471 12.27 -20.40 10.60
CA TRP A 471 11.94 -18.97 10.37
C TRP A 471 12.75 -18.25 9.27
N HIS A 472 13.59 -18.97 8.55
CA HIS A 472 14.20 -18.51 7.30
C HIS A 472 13.24 -18.62 6.10
N GLN A 473 12.05 -19.19 6.30
CA GLN A 473 11.05 -19.32 5.25
C GLN A 473 10.24 -18.01 5.10
N PRO A 474 9.95 -17.58 3.86
CA PRO A 474 9.22 -16.35 3.56
C PRO A 474 7.86 -16.23 4.24
N TYR A 475 7.09 -17.33 4.24
CA TYR A 475 5.78 -17.43 4.90
C TYR A 475 5.84 -17.49 6.44
N TYR A 476 7.03 -17.29 7.02
CA TYR A 476 7.22 -16.98 8.44
C TYR A 476 7.75 -15.55 8.61
N PHE A 477 8.93 -15.23 8.06
CA PHE A 477 9.50 -13.90 8.30
C PHE A 477 8.69 -12.76 7.66
N GLY A 478 7.96 -13.02 6.58
CA GLY A 478 7.06 -12.04 5.95
C GLY A 478 5.84 -11.67 6.77
N THR A 479 5.51 -12.49 7.78
CA THR A 479 4.35 -12.28 8.66
C THR A 479 4.65 -11.44 9.90
N ILE A 480 5.89 -10.99 10.06
CA ILE A 480 6.28 -10.19 11.22
C ILE A 480 5.57 -8.82 11.13
N ARG A 481 4.85 -8.48 12.20
CA ARG A 481 4.13 -7.21 12.41
C ARG A 481 4.57 -6.58 13.72
N THR A 482 4.52 -5.25 13.76
CA THR A 482 4.78 -4.42 14.94
C THR A 482 3.67 -3.38 15.10
N GLY A 483 3.44 -2.94 16.33
CA GLY A 483 2.29 -2.12 16.75
C GLY A 483 1.91 -2.45 18.20
N ASP A 484 1.25 -1.55 18.91
CA ASP A 484 0.88 -1.74 20.32
C ASP A 484 -0.23 -2.79 20.45
N LEU A 485 0.06 -3.98 20.98
CA LEU A 485 -0.91 -5.09 21.06
C LEU A 485 -1.70 -5.06 22.38
N ASP A 486 -1.15 -4.45 23.43
CA ASP A 486 -1.75 -4.45 24.76
C ASP A 486 -2.18 -3.08 25.30
N GLY A 487 -2.06 -2.04 24.47
CA GLY A 487 -2.53 -0.68 24.72
C GLY A 487 -1.66 0.06 25.75
N ASP A 488 -0.37 -0.28 25.84
CA ASP A 488 0.55 0.31 26.82
C ASP A 488 1.40 1.47 26.27
N GLY A 489 1.18 1.83 25.01
CA GLY A 489 1.91 2.86 24.27
C GLY A 489 3.23 2.39 23.68
N LEU A 490 3.59 1.10 23.81
CA LEU A 490 4.82 0.52 23.26
C LEU A 490 4.48 -0.39 22.10
N HIS A 491 5.20 -0.26 20.98
CA HIS A 491 4.97 -1.18 19.88
C HIS A 491 5.53 -2.57 20.19
N ASP A 492 4.64 -3.55 20.12
CA ASP A 492 4.91 -4.96 20.31
C ASP A 492 5.31 -5.64 18.99
N MET A 493 5.46 -6.96 19.04
CA MET A 493 5.68 -7.74 17.83
C MET A 493 4.96 -9.08 17.82
N CYS A 494 4.46 -9.45 16.65
CA CYS A 494 3.89 -10.75 16.38
C CYS A 494 4.43 -11.32 15.06
N GLY A 495 4.63 -12.63 15.01
CA GLY A 495 5.06 -13.32 13.80
C GLY A 495 4.63 -14.77 13.81
N ARG A 496 4.50 -15.37 12.63
CA ARG A 496 4.01 -16.73 12.46
C ARG A 496 5.15 -17.73 12.34
N GLY A 497 5.01 -18.86 13.05
CA GLY A 497 5.78 -20.08 12.83
C GLY A 497 4.90 -21.24 12.38
N ALA A 498 5.48 -22.43 12.21
CA ALA A 498 4.77 -23.64 11.75
C ALA A 498 3.51 -23.97 12.60
N ALA A 499 3.56 -23.66 13.90
CA ALA A 499 2.52 -23.97 14.87
C ALA A 499 1.43 -22.88 15.03
N GLY A 500 1.58 -21.72 14.38
CA GLY A 500 0.66 -20.58 14.54
C GLY A 500 1.39 -19.26 14.80
N MET A 501 0.65 -18.25 15.25
CA MET A 501 1.19 -16.95 15.65
C MET A 501 1.95 -17.03 16.98
N TRP A 502 3.00 -16.23 17.08
CA TRP A 502 3.81 -16.01 18.28
C TRP A 502 4.03 -14.53 18.47
N CYS A 503 3.71 -14.03 19.66
CA CYS A 503 3.84 -12.62 20.00
C CYS A 503 4.81 -12.42 21.16
N ALA A 504 5.40 -11.24 21.25
CA ALA A 504 6.23 -10.79 22.36
C ALA A 504 5.94 -9.31 22.61
N LEU A 505 5.63 -8.97 23.86
CA LEU A 505 5.33 -7.60 24.26
C LEU A 505 6.62 -6.83 24.50
N SER A 506 6.68 -5.56 24.12
CA SER A 506 7.76 -4.66 24.47
C SER A 506 7.74 -4.34 25.96
N THR A 507 8.88 -3.91 26.48
CA THR A 507 9.00 -3.31 27.81
C THR A 507 9.79 -2.00 27.74
N GLY A 508 9.89 -1.45 26.52
CA GLY A 508 10.69 -0.29 26.11
C GLY A 508 12.21 -0.47 26.15
N THR A 509 12.70 -1.55 26.74
CA THR A 509 14.14 -1.87 26.83
C THR A 509 14.46 -3.33 26.54
N ALA A 510 13.44 -4.17 26.40
CA ALA A 510 13.50 -5.59 26.09
C ALA A 510 12.14 -6.05 25.54
N PHE A 511 12.05 -7.33 25.19
CA PHE A 511 10.78 -7.99 24.87
C PHE A 511 10.47 -9.08 25.91
N SER A 512 9.19 -9.35 26.13
CA SER A 512 8.69 -10.44 26.93
C SER A 512 9.11 -11.80 26.36
N PRO A 513 9.06 -12.89 27.15
CA PRO A 513 9.03 -14.23 26.58
C PRO A 513 7.86 -14.37 25.59
N THR A 514 8.10 -15.06 24.48
CA THR A 514 7.08 -15.24 23.45
C THR A 514 5.91 -16.08 23.95
N PHE A 515 4.70 -15.72 23.55
CA PHE A 515 3.47 -16.47 23.82
C PHE A 515 2.69 -16.77 22.53
N ALA A 516 1.75 -17.71 22.62
CA ALA A 516 1.00 -18.17 21.45
C ALA A 516 -0.16 -17.20 21.13
N GLY A 517 -0.27 -16.84 19.86
CA GLY A 517 -1.42 -16.11 19.32
C GLY A 517 -2.44 -17.03 18.64
N PRO A 518 -3.24 -16.50 17.70
CA PRO A 518 -4.15 -17.30 16.89
C PRO A 518 -3.48 -18.51 16.22
N ALA A 519 -4.23 -19.59 16.09
CA ALA A 519 -3.72 -20.91 15.70
C ALA A 519 -3.24 -21.03 14.24
N TRP A 520 -3.24 -19.93 13.46
CA TRP A 520 -2.91 -19.77 12.04
C TRP A 520 -1.62 -20.49 11.58
N SER A 521 -1.66 -21.81 11.55
CA SER A 521 -0.53 -22.75 11.47
C SER A 521 -0.40 -23.34 10.07
N ASP A 522 0.69 -24.08 9.81
CA ASP A 522 0.86 -24.80 8.52
C ASP A 522 -0.29 -25.80 8.34
N ALA A 523 -0.70 -26.46 9.42
CA ALA A 523 -1.80 -27.41 9.41
C ALA A 523 -3.16 -26.74 9.11
N ALA A 524 -3.31 -25.45 9.43
CA ALA A 524 -4.47 -24.65 9.07
C ALA A 524 -4.36 -24.04 7.65
N GLY A 525 -3.27 -24.30 6.93
CA GLY A 525 -3.04 -23.84 5.56
C GLY A 525 -2.32 -22.50 5.44
N PHE A 526 -1.94 -21.85 6.55
CA PHE A 526 -1.32 -20.51 6.53
C PHE A 526 0.13 -20.47 5.99
N ASN A 527 0.64 -21.57 5.44
CA ASN A 527 1.83 -21.53 4.59
C ASN A 527 1.52 -21.16 3.13
N ASP A 528 0.23 -20.97 2.79
CA ASP A 528 -0.24 -20.49 1.48
C ASP A 528 -0.24 -18.95 1.44
N VAL A 529 0.26 -18.39 0.35
CA VAL A 529 0.42 -16.94 0.13
C VAL A 529 -0.90 -16.17 0.22
N ALA A 530 -2.03 -16.81 -0.07
CA ALA A 530 -3.35 -16.18 0.03
C ALA A 530 -3.83 -15.92 1.47
N TYR A 531 -3.13 -16.46 2.48
CA TYR A 531 -3.47 -16.27 3.89
C TYR A 531 -2.39 -15.49 4.64
N TRP A 532 -1.12 -15.90 4.57
CA TRP A 532 -0.09 -15.30 5.43
C TRP A 532 0.19 -13.83 5.09
N THR A 533 0.00 -13.42 3.83
CA THR A 533 0.12 -12.02 3.39
C THR A 533 -0.99 -11.13 3.96
N THR A 534 -2.11 -11.71 4.40
CA THR A 534 -3.25 -10.96 4.94
C THR A 534 -3.16 -10.69 6.44
N ILE A 535 -2.12 -11.20 7.11
CA ILE A 535 -1.93 -10.98 8.55
C ILE A 535 -1.61 -9.50 8.78
N ARG A 536 -2.42 -8.84 9.60
CA ARG A 536 -2.28 -7.45 10.03
C ARG A 536 -2.30 -7.37 11.56
N MET A 537 -1.62 -6.35 12.08
CA MET A 537 -1.73 -5.93 13.47
C MET A 537 -2.15 -4.46 13.40
N VAL A 538 -3.43 -4.20 13.67
CA VAL A 538 -4.11 -2.93 13.43
C VAL A 538 -5.19 -2.74 14.49
N ASP A 539 -5.30 -1.54 15.05
CA ASP A 539 -6.33 -1.15 16.02
C ASP A 539 -7.63 -0.86 15.27
N ILE A 540 -8.53 -1.85 15.22
CA ILE A 540 -9.77 -1.73 14.42
C ILE A 540 -10.89 -1.03 15.15
N ASP A 541 -10.84 -0.92 16.48
CA ASP A 541 -11.85 -0.27 17.33
C ASP A 541 -11.39 1.06 17.97
N ALA A 542 -10.26 1.60 17.50
CA ALA A 542 -9.67 2.84 18.00
C ALA A 542 -9.54 2.88 19.54
N ASP A 543 -9.22 1.74 20.16
CA ASP A 543 -9.10 1.64 21.62
C ASP A 543 -7.66 1.82 22.11
N GLY A 544 -6.73 2.06 21.17
CA GLY A 544 -5.29 2.20 21.40
C GLY A 544 -4.54 0.87 21.38
N ALA A 545 -5.22 -0.27 21.40
CA ALA A 545 -4.63 -1.59 21.28
C ALA A 545 -4.93 -2.21 19.91
N ALA A 546 -3.93 -2.84 19.31
CA ALA A 546 -4.04 -3.44 18.00
C ALA A 546 -4.58 -4.88 18.04
N GLU A 547 -5.50 -5.19 17.13
CA GLU A 547 -5.98 -6.54 16.88
C GLU A 547 -5.06 -7.27 15.91
N LEU A 548 -4.98 -8.60 16.09
CA LEU A 548 -4.50 -9.47 15.03
C LEU A 548 -5.64 -9.86 14.10
N CYS A 549 -5.57 -9.41 12.85
CA CYS A 549 -6.52 -9.74 11.80
C CYS A 549 -5.87 -10.57 10.69
N ALA A 550 -6.58 -11.58 10.19
CA ALA A 550 -6.16 -12.31 9.00
C ALA A 550 -7.33 -12.95 8.25
N ARG A 551 -7.14 -13.19 6.96
CA ARG A 551 -8.06 -13.98 6.15
C ARG A 551 -7.78 -15.48 6.32
N THR A 552 -8.83 -16.23 6.58
CA THR A 552 -8.86 -17.70 6.55
C THR A 552 -9.59 -18.19 5.29
N SER A 553 -9.64 -19.51 5.09
CA SER A 553 -10.45 -20.11 4.01
C SER A 553 -11.95 -19.77 4.08
N ALA A 554 -12.46 -19.39 5.26
CA ALA A 554 -13.88 -19.07 5.49
C ALA A 554 -14.19 -17.58 5.36
N GLY A 555 -13.23 -16.70 5.64
CA GLY A 555 -13.40 -15.26 5.70
C GLY A 555 -12.36 -14.61 6.60
N VAL A 556 -12.56 -13.33 6.93
CA VAL A 556 -11.66 -12.59 7.81
C VAL A 556 -12.01 -12.87 9.27
N GLU A 557 -10.99 -12.98 10.12
CA GLU A 557 -11.11 -13.11 11.57
C GLU A 557 -10.11 -12.17 12.24
N CYS A 558 -10.57 -11.43 13.26
CA CYS A 558 -9.74 -10.56 14.10
C CYS A 558 -9.74 -11.04 15.56
N TYR A 559 -8.70 -10.73 16.31
CA TYR A 559 -8.52 -11.16 17.69
C TYR A 559 -7.95 -10.03 18.55
N ARG A 560 -8.71 -9.65 19.60
CA ARG A 560 -8.26 -8.76 20.66
C ARG A 560 -7.33 -9.47 21.63
N TYR A 561 -6.32 -8.77 22.11
CA TYR A 561 -5.55 -9.23 23.25
C TYR A 561 -6.41 -9.18 24.51
N ALA A 562 -6.42 -10.26 25.29
CA ALA A 562 -7.27 -10.39 26.48
C ALA A 562 -6.47 -10.29 27.80
N GLY A 563 -5.21 -9.86 27.71
CA GLY A 563 -4.29 -9.87 28.84
C GLY A 563 -3.74 -11.26 29.18
N GLY A 564 -2.69 -11.28 30.00
CA GLY A 564 -2.12 -12.53 30.52
C GLY A 564 -1.55 -13.45 29.45
N ASN A 565 -1.01 -12.88 28.36
CA ASN A 565 -0.43 -13.61 27.23
C ASN A 565 -1.44 -14.50 26.49
N ALA A 566 -2.68 -14.03 26.34
CA ALA A 566 -3.75 -14.75 25.66
C ALA A 566 -4.65 -13.80 24.83
N PHE A 567 -5.27 -14.36 23.80
CA PHE A 567 -6.23 -13.66 22.95
C PHE A 567 -7.67 -14.06 23.30
N GLY A 568 -8.60 -13.14 23.05
CA GLY A 568 -10.04 -13.35 23.19
C GLY A 568 -10.63 -14.27 22.13
N PRO A 569 -11.97 -14.42 22.09
CA PRO A 569 -12.65 -15.06 20.98
C PRO A 569 -12.47 -14.28 19.68
N ALA A 570 -12.55 -14.98 18.54
CA ALA A 570 -12.48 -14.34 17.22
C ALA A 570 -13.67 -13.39 17.00
N ILE A 571 -13.39 -12.20 16.48
CA ILE A 571 -14.36 -11.27 15.89
C ILE A 571 -14.59 -11.71 14.44
N PRO A 572 -15.77 -12.23 14.08
CA PRO A 572 -16.03 -12.74 12.73
C PRO A 572 -16.16 -11.59 11.73
N GLY A 573 -15.30 -11.59 10.72
CA GLY A 573 -15.29 -10.61 9.65
C GLY A 573 -16.15 -10.95 8.42
N PRO A 574 -16.03 -10.14 7.36
CA PRO A 574 -16.67 -10.39 6.09
C PRO A 574 -16.33 -11.78 5.52
N GLN A 575 -17.31 -12.39 4.85
CA GLN A 575 -17.21 -13.76 4.30
C GLN A 575 -16.39 -13.79 3.00
N LEU A 576 -15.12 -13.42 3.09
CA LEU A 576 -14.15 -13.45 2.01
C LEU A 576 -13.61 -14.87 1.78
N SER A 577 -14.52 -15.82 1.52
CA SER A 577 -14.19 -17.26 1.51
C SER A 577 -13.51 -17.73 0.21
N ASP A 578 -12.74 -18.81 0.30
CA ASP A 578 -12.16 -19.50 -0.86
C ASP A 578 -13.24 -19.91 -1.88
N ALA A 579 -14.39 -20.37 -1.39
CA ALA A 579 -15.50 -20.83 -2.23
C ALA A 579 -16.12 -19.71 -3.08
N THR A 580 -15.87 -18.46 -2.70
CA THR A 580 -16.35 -17.25 -3.37
C THR A 580 -15.25 -16.51 -4.15
N GLY A 581 -14.10 -17.14 -4.38
CA GLY A 581 -13.03 -16.59 -5.22
C GLY A 581 -12.01 -15.70 -4.50
N TRP A 582 -12.12 -15.56 -3.17
CA TRP A 582 -11.20 -14.72 -2.39
C TRP A 582 -9.84 -15.35 -2.12
N LYS A 583 -9.63 -16.59 -2.58
CA LYS A 583 -8.28 -17.18 -2.61
C LYS A 583 -7.42 -16.59 -3.74
N ASP A 584 -8.03 -16.01 -4.76
CA ASP A 584 -7.31 -15.44 -5.90
C ASP A 584 -6.50 -14.21 -5.42
N MET A 585 -5.23 -14.13 -5.85
CA MET A 585 -4.30 -13.11 -5.32
C MET A 585 -4.73 -11.68 -5.66
N ASP A 586 -5.37 -11.48 -6.82
CA ASP A 586 -5.91 -10.19 -7.24
C ASP A 586 -7.11 -9.71 -6.41
N ASN A 587 -7.62 -10.56 -5.50
CA ASN A 587 -8.57 -10.19 -4.47
C ASN A 587 -7.90 -10.13 -3.09
N THR A 588 -7.23 -11.21 -2.66
CA THR A 588 -6.74 -11.33 -1.27
C THR A 588 -5.64 -10.33 -0.91
N SER A 589 -4.73 -10.01 -1.85
CA SER A 589 -3.62 -9.07 -1.62
C SER A 589 -4.08 -7.62 -1.43
N THR A 590 -5.33 -7.33 -1.81
CA THR A 590 -5.92 -6.00 -1.79
C THR A 590 -6.68 -5.68 -0.50
N ILE A 591 -6.76 -6.64 0.43
CA ILE A 591 -7.40 -6.43 1.74
C ILE A 591 -6.61 -5.35 2.49
N ARG A 592 -7.29 -4.26 2.82
CA ARG A 592 -6.79 -3.12 3.58
C ARG A 592 -7.81 -2.78 4.65
N PHE A 593 -7.31 -2.22 5.75
CA PHE A 593 -8.12 -1.61 6.77
C PHE A 593 -7.97 -0.09 6.62
N ALA A 594 -9.03 0.68 6.81
CA ALA A 594 -9.04 2.14 6.72
C ALA A 594 -10.38 2.67 7.24
N ASP A 595 -10.38 3.76 8.00
CA ASP A 595 -11.62 4.43 8.42
C ASP A 595 -12.23 5.17 7.22
N ILE A 596 -13.23 4.59 6.54
CA ILE A 596 -13.82 5.22 5.36
C ILE A 596 -15.05 6.04 5.69
N ASP A 597 -15.59 5.99 6.91
CA ASP A 597 -16.82 6.69 7.31
C ASP A 597 -16.72 7.64 8.51
N GLY A 598 -15.51 7.79 9.06
CA GLY A 598 -15.11 8.83 9.98
C GLY A 598 -15.60 8.58 11.39
N ASP A 599 -15.85 7.33 11.75
CA ASP A 599 -16.25 6.95 13.11
C ASP A 599 -15.07 6.60 14.02
N GLY A 600 -13.84 6.65 13.48
CA GLY A 600 -12.59 6.31 14.16
C GLY A 600 -12.23 4.83 14.03
N ASP A 601 -13.21 3.95 13.82
CA ASP A 601 -12.99 2.52 13.67
C ASP A 601 -12.46 2.22 12.26
N LEU A 602 -11.71 1.12 12.12
CA LEU A 602 -11.18 0.74 10.83
C LEU A 602 -12.11 -0.19 10.06
N ASP A 603 -12.51 0.26 8.89
CA ASP A 603 -13.28 -0.53 7.95
C ASP A 603 -12.39 -1.43 7.11
N LEU A 604 -12.93 -2.54 6.62
CA LEU A 604 -12.21 -3.45 5.74
C LEU A 604 -12.59 -3.16 4.30
N CYS A 605 -11.63 -2.80 3.46
CA CYS A 605 -11.81 -2.66 2.03
C CYS A 605 -10.97 -3.66 1.25
N ALA A 606 -11.53 -4.18 0.16
CA ALA A 606 -10.81 -5.06 -0.75
C ALA A 606 -11.40 -5.01 -2.16
N ARG A 607 -10.57 -5.31 -3.16
CA ARG A 607 -11.00 -5.55 -4.52
C ARG A 607 -11.65 -6.93 -4.62
N ALA A 608 -12.88 -6.96 -5.13
CA ALA A 608 -13.52 -8.16 -5.65
C ALA A 608 -13.47 -8.14 -7.19
N ASN A 609 -13.79 -9.26 -7.84
CA ASN A 609 -13.80 -9.36 -9.31
C ASN A 609 -14.67 -8.28 -9.99
N ALA A 610 -15.73 -7.80 -9.30
CA ALA A 610 -16.67 -6.80 -9.77
C ALA A 610 -16.41 -5.38 -9.22
N GLY A 611 -15.24 -5.13 -8.61
CA GLY A 611 -14.82 -3.82 -8.10
C GLY A 611 -14.53 -3.80 -6.61
N ILE A 612 -14.19 -2.60 -6.11
CA ILE A 612 -13.88 -2.39 -4.69
C ILE A 612 -15.13 -2.57 -3.84
N ARG A 613 -14.96 -3.24 -2.70
CA ARG A 613 -15.98 -3.51 -1.69
C ARG A 613 -15.40 -3.16 -0.33
N CYS A 614 -16.17 -2.44 0.47
CA CYS A 614 -15.80 -2.08 1.84
C CYS A 614 -16.85 -2.59 2.81
N TRP A 615 -16.45 -2.98 4.01
CA TRP A 615 -17.32 -3.45 5.09
C TRP A 615 -16.98 -2.67 6.34
N ARG A 616 -17.98 -2.00 6.87
CA ARG A 616 -17.76 -1.13 8.03
C ARG A 616 -17.56 -1.88 9.31
N PHE A 617 -16.79 -1.34 10.23
CA PHE A 617 -16.80 -1.77 11.62
C PHE A 617 -17.65 -0.80 12.46
N ASP A 618 -18.04 -1.20 13.67
CA ASP A 618 -18.83 -0.36 14.60
C ASP A 618 -18.31 -0.49 16.04
N GLY A 619 -17.03 -0.83 16.17
CA GLY A 619 -16.34 -1.20 17.40
C GLY A 619 -16.63 -2.62 17.87
N ALA A 620 -17.70 -3.27 17.39
CA ALA A 620 -18.09 -4.60 17.85
C ALA A 620 -18.21 -5.64 16.74
N ALA A 621 -18.76 -5.25 15.58
CA ALA A 621 -19.10 -6.15 14.50
C ALA A 621 -19.02 -5.48 13.13
N TRP A 622 -18.86 -6.32 12.11
CA TRP A 622 -18.81 -5.86 10.73
C TRP A 622 -20.22 -5.62 10.17
N GLY A 623 -20.46 -4.40 9.72
CA GLY A 623 -21.70 -3.88 9.18
C GLY A 623 -21.93 -4.19 7.69
N ASN A 624 -22.72 -3.32 7.06
CA ASN A 624 -23.11 -3.48 5.66
C ASN A 624 -21.96 -3.20 4.69
N GLN A 625 -22.02 -3.84 3.53
CA GLN A 625 -21.06 -3.62 2.45
C GLN A 625 -21.37 -2.29 1.73
N VAL A 626 -20.34 -1.47 1.55
CA VAL A 626 -20.32 -0.26 0.69
C VAL A 626 -19.61 -0.60 -0.63
N ASP A 627 -20.16 -0.09 -1.73
CA ASP A 627 -19.59 -0.29 -3.07
C ASP A 627 -18.62 0.85 -3.42
N GLY A 628 -17.40 0.48 -3.78
CA GLY A 628 -16.38 1.40 -4.26
C GLY A 628 -16.36 1.55 -5.79
N PRO A 629 -15.30 2.14 -6.35
CA PRO A 629 -15.15 2.28 -7.79
C PRO A 629 -15.11 0.90 -8.48
N ALA A 630 -15.51 0.90 -9.75
CA ALA A 630 -15.73 -0.33 -10.49
C ALA A 630 -14.50 -1.24 -10.57
N TRP A 631 -13.28 -0.69 -10.57
CA TRP A 631 -11.94 -1.34 -10.63
C TRP A 631 -11.95 -2.88 -10.72
N ASP A 632 -12.54 -3.39 -11.80
CA ASP A 632 -12.92 -4.79 -11.99
C ASP A 632 -11.97 -5.50 -12.95
N GLU A 633 -12.16 -6.81 -13.11
CA GLU A 633 -11.41 -7.61 -14.10
C GLU A 633 -11.61 -7.07 -15.53
N ALA A 634 -12.82 -6.59 -15.86
CA ALA A 634 -13.11 -6.08 -17.20
C ALA A 634 -12.32 -4.79 -17.52
N SER A 635 -11.96 -4.04 -16.49
CA SER A 635 -11.14 -2.83 -16.56
C SER A 635 -9.64 -3.10 -16.34
N GLY A 636 -9.24 -4.38 -16.20
CA GLY A 636 -7.85 -4.82 -16.08
C GLY A 636 -7.24 -4.68 -14.68
N TRP A 637 -8.05 -4.44 -13.65
CA TRP A 637 -7.57 -4.33 -12.27
C TRP A 637 -7.26 -5.69 -11.62
N ASP A 638 -7.40 -6.80 -12.33
CA ASP A 638 -6.82 -8.10 -11.97
C ASP A 638 -5.34 -8.23 -12.34
N ASP A 639 -4.76 -7.20 -12.95
CA ASP A 639 -3.33 -7.12 -13.21
C ASP A 639 -2.55 -6.83 -11.92
N PHE A 640 -1.56 -7.67 -11.62
CA PHE A 640 -0.67 -7.53 -10.45
C PHE A 640 -0.06 -6.14 -10.32
N ARG A 641 0.25 -5.47 -11.44
CA ARG A 641 0.85 -4.13 -11.45
C ARG A 641 -0.11 -3.04 -10.99
N LEU A 642 -1.42 -3.32 -11.00
CA LEU A 642 -2.49 -2.39 -10.67
C LEU A 642 -3.04 -2.68 -9.28
N TYR A 643 -3.47 -3.92 -8.99
CA TYR A 643 -4.13 -4.20 -7.70
C TYR A 643 -3.19 -4.03 -6.50
N THR A 644 -1.89 -4.28 -6.66
CA THR A 644 -0.90 -4.07 -5.59
C THR A 644 -0.67 -2.60 -5.25
N SER A 645 -1.12 -1.69 -6.12
CA SER A 645 -1.00 -0.24 -5.93
C SER A 645 -2.22 0.39 -5.25
N ILE A 646 -3.20 -0.42 -4.83
CA ILE A 646 -4.40 0.06 -4.14
C ILE A 646 -4.05 0.39 -2.68
N HIS A 647 -4.26 1.65 -2.31
CA HIS A 647 -3.97 2.22 -1.01
C HIS A 647 -5.08 3.16 -0.55
N PHE A 648 -5.17 3.35 0.76
CA PHE A 648 -6.11 4.25 1.41
C PHE A 648 -5.35 5.32 2.19
N GLY A 649 -5.86 6.54 2.23
CA GLY A 649 -5.34 7.65 3.03
C GLY A 649 -6.19 8.89 2.83
N ASP A 650 -6.24 9.78 3.81
CA ASP A 650 -7.07 10.99 3.76
C ASP A 650 -6.42 12.04 2.84
N LEU A 651 -6.95 12.22 1.62
CA LEU A 651 -6.39 13.10 0.60
C LEU A 651 -6.78 14.56 0.85
N ASN A 652 -7.92 14.81 1.50
CA ASN A 652 -8.52 16.14 1.65
C ASN A 652 -8.66 16.62 3.09
N HIS A 653 -8.11 15.87 4.03
CA HIS A 653 -8.12 16.14 5.47
C HIS A 653 -9.56 16.32 5.99
N ASP A 654 -10.46 15.41 5.62
CA ASP A 654 -11.84 15.39 6.11
C ASP A 654 -12.14 14.27 7.11
N GLY A 655 -11.10 13.53 7.53
CA GLY A 655 -11.17 12.42 8.47
C GLY A 655 -11.57 11.10 7.81
N LEU A 656 -11.82 11.07 6.49
CA LEU A 656 -12.23 9.87 5.77
C LEU A 656 -11.07 9.33 4.91
N ALA A 657 -10.83 8.03 4.96
CA ALA A 657 -9.86 7.40 4.06
C ALA A 657 -10.34 7.45 2.62
N ASP A 658 -9.55 8.12 1.78
CA ASP A 658 -9.75 8.12 0.34
C ASP A 658 -9.00 6.98 -0.31
N LEU A 659 -9.51 6.56 -1.47
CA LEU A 659 -8.98 5.42 -2.20
C LEU A 659 -8.14 5.89 -3.37
N CYS A 660 -6.86 5.50 -3.42
CA CYS A 660 -5.97 5.73 -4.55
C CYS A 660 -5.40 4.42 -5.11
N GLY A 661 -5.17 4.39 -6.42
CA GLY A 661 -4.54 3.27 -7.11
C GLY A 661 -3.92 3.70 -8.43
N ARG A 662 -2.89 2.98 -8.88
CA ARG A 662 -2.17 3.29 -10.12
C ARG A 662 -2.64 2.39 -11.26
N SER A 663 -3.36 2.99 -12.20
CA SER A 663 -3.70 2.39 -13.49
C SER A 663 -2.53 2.42 -14.49
N ALA A 664 -2.68 1.75 -15.64
CA ALA A 664 -1.72 1.86 -16.75
C ALA A 664 -1.55 3.31 -17.26
N ASP A 665 -2.60 4.14 -17.10
CA ASP A 665 -2.65 5.55 -17.49
C ASP A 665 -2.38 6.51 -16.31
N GLY A 666 -1.86 6.00 -15.19
CA GLY A 666 -1.46 6.78 -14.02
C GLY A 666 -2.30 6.60 -12.77
N VAL A 667 -2.02 7.39 -11.74
CA VAL A 667 -2.73 7.35 -10.46
C VAL A 667 -4.16 7.84 -10.63
N ARG A 668 -5.10 7.14 -9.98
CA ARG A 668 -6.53 7.40 -9.91
C ARG A 668 -6.94 7.37 -8.45
N CYS A 669 -7.63 8.41 -8.01
CA CYS A 669 -8.12 8.51 -6.65
C CYS A 669 -9.62 8.76 -6.62
N HIS A 670 -10.27 8.42 -5.51
CA HIS A 670 -11.67 8.68 -5.25
C HIS A 670 -11.82 9.09 -3.79
N LEU A 671 -12.42 10.26 -3.56
CA LEU A 671 -12.70 10.71 -2.21
C LEU A 671 -13.81 9.87 -1.58
N SER A 672 -13.70 9.50 -0.32
CA SER A 672 -14.79 8.90 0.43
C SER A 672 -15.85 9.95 0.77
N SER A 673 -17.06 9.48 1.06
CA SER A 673 -18.14 10.27 1.63
C SER A 673 -18.80 9.55 2.80
N GLY A 674 -18.09 8.60 3.40
CA GLY A 674 -18.64 7.57 4.28
C GLY A 674 -19.39 6.49 3.53
N ASP A 675 -20.50 6.86 2.89
CA ASP A 675 -21.45 5.93 2.24
C ASP A 675 -21.12 5.56 0.78
N ALA A 676 -20.12 6.19 0.18
CA ALA A 676 -19.74 5.97 -1.21
C ALA A 676 -18.35 6.57 -1.50
N PHE A 677 -17.87 6.32 -2.71
CA PHE A 677 -16.70 6.98 -3.26
C PHE A 677 -17.10 7.94 -4.39
N GLY A 678 -16.54 9.14 -4.36
CA GLY A 678 -16.78 10.23 -5.29
C GLY A 678 -16.28 9.98 -6.71
N PRO A 679 -16.41 10.98 -7.60
CA PRO A 679 -15.88 10.88 -8.97
C PRO A 679 -14.36 10.72 -8.98
N GLU A 680 -13.84 10.10 -10.05
CA GLU A 680 -12.40 9.87 -10.23
C GLU A 680 -11.60 11.20 -10.28
N ILE A 681 -10.57 11.28 -9.46
CA ILE A 681 -9.53 12.31 -9.46
C ILE A 681 -8.31 11.75 -10.18
N THR A 682 -7.81 12.49 -11.17
CA THR A 682 -6.57 12.14 -11.88
C THR A 682 -5.36 12.58 -11.06
N GLY A 683 -4.56 11.62 -10.62
CA GLY A 683 -3.32 11.88 -9.89
C GLY A 683 -2.08 11.98 -10.79
N PRO A 684 -0.87 11.81 -10.21
CA PRO A 684 0.38 11.83 -10.94
C PRO A 684 0.40 10.85 -12.13
N ALA A 685 1.04 11.27 -13.22
CA ALA A 685 0.94 10.56 -14.49
C ALA A 685 1.42 9.10 -14.42
N LEU A 686 2.53 8.81 -13.74
CA LEU A 686 3.12 7.47 -13.47
C LEU A 686 2.70 6.34 -14.44
N THR A 687 2.78 6.57 -15.76
CA THR A 687 2.14 5.69 -16.77
C THR A 687 3.02 4.51 -17.16
N ASP A 688 2.40 3.43 -17.64
CA ASP A 688 3.10 2.29 -18.25
C ASP A 688 3.99 2.77 -19.41
N ALA A 689 3.47 3.68 -20.23
CA ALA A 689 4.19 4.30 -21.35
C ALA A 689 5.45 5.07 -20.90
N SER A 690 5.50 5.52 -19.66
CA SER A 690 6.65 6.21 -19.07
C SER A 690 7.54 5.28 -18.23
N GLY A 691 7.33 3.96 -18.31
CA GLY A 691 8.14 2.93 -17.65
C GLY A 691 7.68 2.53 -16.24
N TRP A 692 6.55 3.06 -15.76
CA TRP A 692 6.04 2.76 -14.41
C TRP A 692 5.37 1.38 -14.27
N ALA A 693 5.34 0.61 -15.35
CA ALA A 693 5.05 -0.83 -15.31
C ALA A 693 6.20 -1.67 -14.72
N ALA A 694 7.37 -1.07 -14.48
CA ALA A 694 8.51 -1.78 -13.92
C ALA A 694 8.30 -2.09 -12.44
N TYR A 695 8.58 -3.34 -12.05
CA TYR A 695 8.37 -3.85 -10.70
C TYR A 695 8.98 -2.97 -9.59
N PRO A 696 10.25 -2.52 -9.67
CA PRO A 696 10.84 -1.66 -8.64
C PRO A 696 10.14 -0.30 -8.45
N TYR A 697 9.19 0.06 -9.32
CA TYR A 697 8.54 1.36 -9.31
C TYR A 697 7.15 1.26 -8.68
N PHE A 698 6.24 0.45 -9.25
CA PHE A 698 4.89 0.35 -8.70
C PHE A 698 4.85 -0.35 -7.33
N SER A 699 5.76 -1.28 -7.03
CA SER A 699 5.84 -1.95 -5.70
C SER A 699 6.28 -1.04 -4.56
N THR A 700 6.70 0.19 -4.88
CA THR A 700 7.17 1.19 -3.91
C THR A 700 6.18 2.32 -3.70
N ILE A 701 4.96 2.20 -4.25
CA ILE A 701 3.89 3.16 -4.01
C ILE A 701 3.59 3.20 -2.50
N ARG A 702 3.46 4.41 -1.97
CA ARG A 702 3.05 4.71 -0.59
C ARG A 702 2.01 5.80 -0.65
N PHE A 703 0.91 5.52 0.03
CA PHE A 703 -0.22 6.40 0.31
C PHE A 703 -0.92 5.74 1.50
N GLY A 704 -1.14 6.49 2.57
CA GLY A 704 -1.48 5.92 3.86
C GLY A 704 -1.68 6.98 4.93
N GLY A 705 -2.56 6.69 5.89
CA GLY A 705 -2.82 7.54 7.06
C GLY A 705 -4.20 8.19 7.01
N ASN A 706 -4.93 8.04 8.10
CA ASN A 706 -6.11 8.85 8.45
C ASN A 706 -5.97 9.46 9.84
N VAL A 707 -5.03 8.96 10.63
CA VAL A 707 -4.70 9.56 11.91
C VAL A 707 -3.97 10.86 11.56
N PRO A 708 -4.43 12.03 12.01
CA PRO A 708 -3.53 13.15 12.16
C PRO A 708 -2.31 12.57 12.86
N ILE A 709 -1.11 12.66 12.27
CA ILE A 709 0.09 12.54 13.12
C ILE A 709 -0.21 13.57 14.19
N SER A 710 -0.43 13.14 15.44
CA SER A 710 -0.79 14.00 16.56
C SER A 710 0.05 15.22 16.38
N THR A 711 -0.58 16.30 15.91
CA THR A 711 0.16 17.51 15.67
C THR A 711 0.42 17.93 17.09
N CYS A 712 1.58 17.56 17.62
CA CYS A 712 2.20 18.23 18.75
C CYS A 712 2.48 19.64 18.21
N GLU A 713 1.43 20.41 17.96
CA GLU A 713 1.57 21.82 17.79
C GLU A 713 2.10 22.25 19.16
N ALA A 714 3.19 23.01 19.17
CA ALA A 714 3.46 23.86 20.30
C ALA A 714 2.35 24.94 20.35
N VAL A 715 1.11 24.53 20.55
CA VAL A 715 -0.02 25.42 20.77
C VAL A 715 0.30 26.15 22.06
N ALA A 716 0.18 27.47 22.02
CA ALA A 716 0.23 28.23 23.25
C ALA A 716 -0.90 27.75 24.15
N GLU A 717 -0.66 27.75 25.47
CA GLU A 717 -1.49 27.30 26.61
C GLU A 717 -2.98 27.77 26.64
N ASP A 718 -3.51 28.37 25.56
CA ASP A 718 -4.85 28.96 25.46
C ASP A 718 -5.72 28.36 24.30
N ASP A 719 -5.26 27.37 23.52
CA ASP A 719 -5.97 26.87 22.30
C ASP A 719 -6.25 25.34 22.26
N ALA A 720 -6.11 24.63 23.38
CA ALA A 720 -6.34 23.18 23.47
C ALA A 720 -7.84 22.81 23.40
N THR A 721 -8.22 21.96 22.45
CA THR A 721 -9.60 21.44 22.30
C THR A 721 -9.86 20.31 23.32
N CYS A 722 -11.10 20.19 23.80
CA CYS A 722 -11.53 19.06 24.65
C CYS A 722 -12.08 17.96 23.74
N ASP A 723 -11.19 17.27 23.03
CA ASP A 723 -11.52 16.28 22.01
C ASP A 723 -10.97 14.88 22.30
N GLY A 724 -10.25 14.71 23.41
CA GLY A 724 -9.71 13.42 23.84
C GLY A 724 -8.35 13.11 23.23
N LEU A 725 -7.69 14.09 22.61
CA LEU A 725 -6.35 13.97 22.05
C LEU A 725 -5.31 14.64 22.96
N ASP A 726 -4.07 14.13 22.88
CA ASP A 726 -2.88 14.76 23.47
C ASP A 726 -2.27 15.69 22.41
N ASP A 727 -2.82 16.90 22.29
CA ASP A 727 -2.48 17.89 21.25
C ASP A 727 -1.07 18.48 21.42
N ASP A 728 -0.42 18.32 22.58
CA ASP A 728 0.93 18.86 22.86
C ASP A 728 2.00 17.77 23.12
N CYS A 729 1.57 16.51 23.16
CA CYS A 729 2.37 15.29 23.29
C CYS A 729 3.17 15.20 24.59
N ASP A 730 2.65 15.73 25.69
CA ASP A 730 3.28 15.63 27.01
C ASP A 730 2.91 14.35 27.78
N GLY A 731 1.98 13.55 27.23
CA GLY A 731 1.47 12.31 27.80
C GLY A 731 0.26 12.49 28.72
N ALA A 732 -0.31 13.69 28.81
CA ALA A 732 -1.64 13.96 29.34
C ALA A 732 -2.62 14.23 28.19
N VAL A 733 -3.91 14.05 28.43
CA VAL A 733 -4.97 14.28 27.43
C VAL A 733 -5.84 15.42 27.95
N ASP A 734 -6.11 16.41 27.09
CA ASP A 734 -6.96 17.59 27.35
C ASP A 734 -6.62 18.38 28.64
N GLU A 735 -5.38 18.33 29.15
CA GLU A 735 -4.98 18.88 30.46
C GLU A 735 -5.10 20.41 30.56
N ASP A 736 -4.98 21.11 29.43
CA ASP A 736 -5.10 22.56 29.33
C ASP A 736 -6.44 23.03 28.72
N ALA A 737 -7.36 22.12 28.39
CA ALA A 737 -8.65 22.41 27.71
C ALA A 737 -9.74 23.03 28.61
N VAL A 738 -9.41 23.43 29.84
CA VAL A 738 -10.37 23.94 30.85
C VAL A 738 -11.06 25.24 30.42
N ALA A 739 -10.43 26.04 29.55
CA ALA A 739 -10.98 27.34 29.12
C ALA A 739 -11.98 27.24 27.96
N ILE A 740 -12.03 26.11 27.24
CA ILE A 740 -12.83 25.93 26.02
C ILE A 740 -14.10 25.11 26.28
N CYS A 741 -14.14 24.31 27.36
CA CYS A 741 -15.32 23.52 27.77
C CYS A 741 -16.35 24.29 28.61
N ASP A 742 -16.09 25.57 28.92
CA ASP A 742 -17.02 26.45 29.63
C ASP A 742 -18.23 26.78 28.73
N ASP A 743 -19.43 26.35 29.13
CA ASP A 743 -20.67 26.63 28.38
C ASP A 743 -21.28 28.00 28.75
N ASP A 744 -20.53 28.83 29.48
CA ASP A 744 -20.92 30.10 30.09
C ASP A 744 -22.11 29.96 31.08
N ASP A 745 -22.49 28.74 31.52
CA ASP A 745 -23.50 28.49 32.56
C ASP A 745 -22.86 28.44 33.94
N ALA A 746 -22.73 29.61 34.57
CA ALA A 746 -22.20 29.73 35.93
C ALA A 746 -22.99 28.96 37.01
N CYS A 747 -24.12 28.31 36.70
CA CYS A 747 -24.95 27.55 37.63
C CYS A 747 -24.70 26.06 37.69
N ASN A 748 -23.99 25.50 36.72
CA ASN A 748 -23.58 24.09 36.76
C ASN A 748 -22.17 23.95 37.39
N GLY A 749 -21.41 25.05 37.50
CA GLY A 749 -20.09 25.14 38.12
C GLY A 749 -18.96 24.81 37.14
N LEU A 750 -17.74 25.27 37.45
CA LEU A 750 -16.58 25.16 36.55
C LEU A 750 -16.42 23.75 35.96
N GLU A 751 -16.57 23.69 34.65
CA GLU A 751 -16.51 22.50 33.84
C GLU A 751 -15.10 21.90 33.84
N SER A 752 -15.06 20.58 33.74
CA SER A 752 -13.81 19.83 33.60
C SER A 752 -13.91 18.93 32.38
N CYS A 753 -12.84 18.87 31.59
CA CYS A 753 -12.72 17.91 30.51
C CYS A 753 -12.41 16.51 31.06
N ASP A 754 -13.01 15.46 30.49
CA ASP A 754 -12.77 14.05 30.79
C ASP A 754 -12.82 13.23 29.48
N GLY A 755 -11.65 13.07 28.83
CA GLY A 755 -11.47 12.24 27.63
C GLY A 755 -12.44 12.58 26.50
N GLY A 756 -12.41 13.82 26.02
CA GLY A 756 -13.31 14.31 24.96
C GLY A 756 -14.73 14.67 25.40
N GLY A 757 -15.04 14.62 26.71
CA GLY A 757 -16.34 15.00 27.28
C GLY A 757 -16.27 16.20 28.23
N CYS A 758 -17.10 17.22 27.98
CA CYS A 758 -17.29 18.33 28.93
C CYS A 758 -18.21 17.90 30.08
N LEU A 759 -17.67 17.81 31.29
CA LEU A 759 -18.45 17.50 32.49
C LEU A 759 -18.79 18.79 33.26
N PRO A 760 -20.08 19.05 33.53
CA PRO A 760 -20.49 20.13 34.41
C PRO A 760 -19.84 19.98 35.79
N GLY A 761 -19.40 21.09 36.36
CA GLY A 761 -18.76 21.11 37.66
C GLY A 761 -19.73 20.86 38.83
N THR A 762 -19.33 21.35 40.00
CA THR A 762 -20.24 21.38 41.15
C THR A 762 -21.03 22.68 41.14
N PRO A 763 -22.38 22.64 41.04
CA PRO A 763 -23.21 23.83 41.08
C PRO A 763 -22.89 24.72 42.30
N PRO A 764 -22.80 26.05 42.15
CA PRO A 764 -22.54 26.92 43.27
C PRO A 764 -23.70 26.86 44.30
N ASP A 765 -23.36 26.74 45.58
CA ASP A 765 -24.36 26.82 46.66
C ASP A 765 -24.84 28.27 46.83
N CYS A 766 -25.95 28.59 46.18
CA CYS A 766 -26.57 29.91 46.26
C CYS A 766 -27.38 30.14 47.55
N GLY A 767 -27.36 29.21 48.53
CA GLY A 767 -28.05 29.36 49.81
C GLY A 767 -29.54 29.66 49.67
N GLY A 768 -30.19 29.06 48.67
CA GLY A 768 -31.62 29.24 48.36
C GLY A 768 -31.98 30.49 47.55
N ARG A 769 -31.01 31.30 47.08
CA ARG A 769 -31.27 32.51 46.29
C ARG A 769 -31.55 32.27 44.81
N GLY A 770 -31.31 31.06 44.31
CA GLY A 770 -31.34 30.75 42.88
C GLY A 770 -30.09 31.25 42.15
N CYS A 771 -29.92 30.78 40.92
CA CYS A 771 -28.76 31.02 40.08
C CYS A 771 -29.20 31.36 38.65
N LEU A 772 -28.50 32.29 38.00
CA LEU A 772 -28.68 32.66 36.60
C LEU A 772 -27.47 32.17 35.79
N PRO A 773 -27.65 31.45 34.67
CA PRO A 773 -26.54 30.95 33.86
C PRO A 773 -25.50 32.04 33.54
N GLU A 774 -25.97 33.20 33.10
CA GLU A 774 -25.11 34.31 32.65
C GLU A 774 -24.34 35.04 33.77
N SER A 775 -24.69 34.84 35.05
CA SER A 775 -24.15 35.68 36.15
C SER A 775 -23.97 34.99 37.51
N GLY A 776 -24.26 33.69 37.59
CA GLY A 776 -24.13 32.87 38.78
C GLY A 776 -25.19 33.16 39.83
N CYS A 777 -24.85 32.93 41.11
CA CYS A 777 -25.80 33.09 42.20
C CYS A 777 -26.37 34.50 42.31
N CYS A 778 -27.69 34.59 42.55
CA CYS A 778 -28.33 35.87 42.76
C CYS A 778 -27.67 36.67 43.91
N PRO A 779 -27.46 37.99 43.73
CA PRO A 779 -26.87 38.87 44.73
C PRO A 779 -27.58 38.80 46.08
N THR A 780 -26.84 39.12 47.14
CA THR A 780 -27.40 39.15 48.51
C THR A 780 -28.57 40.14 48.59
N GLY A 781 -29.75 39.66 49.03
CA GLY A 781 -30.99 40.45 49.08
C GLY A 781 -31.95 40.24 47.90
N THR A 782 -31.58 39.37 46.95
CA THR A 782 -32.41 39.01 45.79
C THR A 782 -32.66 37.50 45.73
N THR A 783 -33.74 37.09 45.09
CA THR A 783 -34.10 35.70 44.79
C THR A 783 -34.50 35.57 43.32
N LEU A 784 -34.16 34.45 42.68
CA LEU A 784 -34.53 34.18 41.30
C LEU A 784 -36.05 34.04 41.16
N GLN A 785 -36.66 34.94 40.40
CA GLN A 785 -38.08 34.92 40.01
C GLN A 785 -38.19 35.22 38.51
N ASP A 786 -38.98 34.43 37.78
CA ASP A 786 -39.23 34.58 36.33
C ASP A 786 -37.99 34.84 35.45
N GLY A 787 -36.86 34.22 35.81
CA GLY A 787 -35.61 34.33 35.05
C GLY A 787 -34.77 35.58 35.34
N ALA A 788 -35.05 36.30 36.43
CA ALA A 788 -34.24 37.44 36.89
C ALA A 788 -34.00 37.42 38.41
N CYS A 789 -32.87 37.99 38.86
CA CYS A 789 -32.60 38.18 40.28
C CYS A 789 -33.34 39.42 40.78
N GLU A 790 -34.49 39.21 41.40
CA GLU A 790 -35.33 40.28 41.91
C GLU A 790 -35.13 40.46 43.41
N THR A 791 -35.16 41.70 43.89
CA THR A 791 -35.13 41.95 45.33
C THR A 791 -36.29 41.21 45.95
N ALA A 792 -35.99 40.29 46.87
CA ALA A 792 -37.01 39.55 47.58
C ALA A 792 -37.99 40.58 48.15
N VAL A 793 -39.22 40.60 47.62
CA VAL A 793 -40.25 41.56 48.00
C VAL A 793 -40.64 41.20 49.42
N SER A 794 -39.93 41.78 50.38
CA SER A 794 -40.15 41.56 51.79
C SER A 794 -41.43 42.28 52.18
N CYS A 795 -42.42 41.54 52.67
CA CYS A 795 -43.56 42.13 53.35
C CYS A 795 -43.07 42.99 54.52
N ASP A 796 -43.33 44.30 54.47
CA ASP A 796 -43.14 45.21 55.59
C ASP A 796 -44.33 45.04 56.56
N PRO A 797 -44.12 44.56 57.81
CA PRO A 797 -45.22 44.33 58.74
C PRO A 797 -45.93 45.61 59.21
N ASP A 798 -45.38 46.81 58.95
CA ASP A 798 -45.91 48.07 59.48
C ASP A 798 -46.80 48.83 58.48
N ASN A 799 -46.87 48.42 57.22
CA ASN A 799 -47.70 49.08 56.20
C ASN A 799 -48.24 48.04 55.21
N ASP A 800 -49.44 47.53 55.51
CA ASP A 800 -50.23 46.47 54.87
C ASP A 800 -50.55 46.70 53.37
N TYR A 801 -49.53 46.99 52.56
CA TYR A 801 -49.62 47.25 51.13
C TYR A 801 -48.47 46.53 50.41
N CYS A 802 -48.80 45.49 49.66
CA CYS A 802 -47.92 44.86 48.69
C CYS A 802 -48.54 45.04 47.29
N ASP A 803 -47.70 45.29 46.29
CA ASP A 803 -48.07 45.56 44.90
C ASP A 803 -46.91 45.05 44.03
N ASP A 804 -47.10 43.90 43.41
CA ASP A 804 -46.19 43.23 42.48
C ASP A 804 -46.16 43.92 41.09
N GLY A 805 -46.98 44.95 40.90
CA GLY A 805 -47.08 45.71 39.66
C GLY A 805 -47.90 45.02 38.56
N ASP A 806 -48.47 43.83 38.82
CA ASP A 806 -49.38 43.14 37.91
C ASP A 806 -50.81 43.66 38.06
N ARG A 807 -51.22 44.53 37.13
CA ARG A 807 -52.56 45.12 37.12
C ARG A 807 -53.68 44.11 36.80
N CYS A 808 -53.36 42.86 36.47
CA CYS A 808 -54.31 41.84 36.07
C CYS A 808 -54.78 40.95 37.21
N ASN A 809 -54.03 40.86 38.30
CA ASN A 809 -54.31 39.91 39.37
C ASN A 809 -55.10 40.51 40.57
N GLY A 810 -55.24 41.84 40.63
CA GLY A 810 -56.18 42.50 41.55
C GLY A 810 -55.52 43.37 42.62
N LEU A 811 -56.22 43.54 43.74
CA LEU A 811 -55.72 44.30 44.89
C LEU A 811 -55.05 43.29 45.83
N GLU A 812 -53.75 43.39 45.98
CA GLU A 812 -52.99 42.34 46.66
C GLU A 812 -52.96 42.54 48.18
N SER A 813 -52.92 41.43 48.91
CA SER A 813 -52.86 41.42 50.38
C SER A 813 -51.74 40.54 50.87
N CYS A 814 -51.05 40.98 51.93
CA CYS A 814 -49.97 40.22 52.55
C CYS A 814 -50.54 38.98 53.27
N ASP A 815 -49.96 37.80 53.05
CA ASP A 815 -50.14 36.65 53.94
C ASP A 815 -49.14 36.72 55.10
N PRO A 816 -49.60 36.99 56.34
CA PRO A 816 -48.72 37.15 57.48
C PRO A 816 -48.05 35.85 57.96
N GLU A 817 -48.50 34.65 57.54
CA GLU A 817 -47.85 33.38 57.89
C GLU A 817 -46.72 33.00 56.92
N GLN A 818 -46.83 33.40 55.65
CA GLN A 818 -45.88 33.00 54.59
C GLN A 818 -44.93 34.13 54.16
N GLY A 819 -45.23 35.38 54.51
CA GLY A 819 -44.38 36.53 54.14
C GLY A 819 -44.34 36.77 52.64
N ILE A 820 -45.38 36.35 51.92
CA ILE A 820 -45.54 36.53 50.47
C ILE A 820 -46.79 37.37 50.19
N CYS A 821 -46.77 38.10 49.07
CA CYS A 821 -47.92 38.85 48.59
C CYS A 821 -48.89 37.91 47.87
N ILE A 822 -50.19 37.99 48.18
CA ILE A 822 -51.22 37.14 47.57
C ILE A 822 -52.25 38.05 46.88
N ALA A 823 -52.39 37.87 45.58
CA ALA A 823 -53.40 38.57 44.78
C ALA A 823 -54.82 38.11 45.13
N VAL A 824 -55.73 39.08 45.31
CA VAL A 824 -57.15 38.82 45.54
C VAL A 824 -57.97 39.64 44.53
N ASP A 825 -58.77 38.91 43.76
CA ASP A 825 -59.69 39.36 42.70
C ASP A 825 -59.04 39.79 41.36
N PRO A 826 -58.88 38.85 40.40
CA PRO A 826 -58.40 39.14 39.05
C PRO A 826 -59.26 40.17 38.32
N LEU A 827 -58.61 41.04 37.54
CA LEU A 827 -59.28 42.06 36.74
C LEU A 827 -60.08 41.40 35.58
N GLU A 828 -61.42 41.43 35.67
CA GLU A 828 -62.28 40.83 34.62
C GLU A 828 -62.29 41.65 33.32
N CYS A 829 -61.41 41.29 32.38
CA CYS A 829 -61.31 41.96 31.08
C CYS A 829 -62.21 41.38 29.98
N GLY A 830 -62.92 40.28 30.26
CA GLY A 830 -63.68 39.52 29.26
C GLY A 830 -62.78 38.91 28.18
N GLU A 831 -63.28 38.72 26.96
CA GLU A 831 -62.51 38.14 25.83
C GLU A 831 -61.31 39.01 25.36
N ARG A 832 -61.15 40.22 25.92
CA ARG A 832 -60.06 41.15 25.55
C ARG A 832 -58.71 40.76 26.16
N GLY A 833 -58.69 39.92 27.19
CA GLY A 833 -57.48 39.62 27.95
C GLY A 833 -56.91 40.82 28.72
N CYS A 834 -55.90 40.54 29.55
CA CYS A 834 -55.23 41.52 30.39
C CYS A 834 -53.71 41.39 30.24
N LEU A 835 -52.98 42.50 30.25
CA LEU A 835 -51.51 42.53 30.24
C LEU A 835 -50.99 43.12 31.57
N PRO A 836 -50.05 42.46 32.28
CA PRO A 836 -49.65 42.86 33.63
C PRO A 836 -49.29 44.33 33.79
N ALA A 837 -48.51 44.88 32.86
CA ALA A 837 -48.08 46.27 32.91
C ALA A 837 -49.19 47.30 32.59
N THR A 838 -50.24 46.92 31.85
CA THR A 838 -51.19 47.89 31.24
C THR A 838 -52.67 47.67 31.55
N GLY A 839 -53.04 46.53 32.13
CA GLY A 839 -54.43 46.17 32.45
C GLY A 839 -55.21 45.65 31.23
N CYS A 840 -56.54 45.78 31.26
CA CYS A 840 -57.40 45.27 30.18
C CYS A 840 -57.10 45.91 28.82
N CYS A 841 -57.05 45.10 27.77
CA CYS A 841 -56.93 45.62 26.42
C CYS A 841 -58.10 46.56 26.02
N PRO A 842 -57.83 47.60 25.20
CA PRO A 842 -58.86 48.49 24.68
C PRO A 842 -59.99 47.76 23.94
N GLN A 843 -61.15 48.42 23.79
CA GLN A 843 -62.28 47.85 23.04
C GLN A 843 -61.90 47.62 21.56
N GLY A 844 -62.17 46.41 21.06
CA GLY A 844 -61.82 45.97 19.71
C GLY A 844 -60.39 45.41 19.58
N THR A 845 -59.76 45.06 20.70
CA THR A 845 -58.47 44.36 20.74
C THR A 845 -58.49 43.19 21.73
N HIS A 846 -57.69 42.16 21.49
CA HIS A 846 -57.42 41.06 22.42
C HIS A 846 -55.90 40.86 22.64
N VAL A 847 -55.54 40.08 23.67
CA VAL A 847 -54.13 39.73 23.95
C VAL A 847 -53.66 38.63 23.01
N GLU A 848 -52.59 38.89 22.26
CA GLU A 848 -51.82 37.92 21.47
C GLU A 848 -50.32 38.25 21.65
N ASP A 849 -49.49 37.23 21.94
CA ASP A 849 -48.03 37.36 22.14
C ASP A 849 -47.59 38.54 23.05
N GLY A 850 -48.30 38.75 24.16
CA GLY A 850 -47.96 39.78 25.14
C GLY A 850 -48.31 41.22 24.75
N ALA A 851 -49.12 41.42 23.70
CA ALA A 851 -49.60 42.74 23.26
C ALA A 851 -51.09 42.76 22.92
N CYS A 852 -51.73 43.94 22.99
CA CYS A 852 -53.12 44.13 22.55
C CYS A 852 -53.17 44.33 21.03
N VAL A 853 -53.79 43.39 20.29
CA VAL A 853 -53.94 43.40 18.83
C VAL A 853 -55.39 43.54 18.41
N LEU A 854 -55.66 44.16 17.26
CA LEU A 854 -57.02 44.48 16.78
C LEU A 854 -57.81 43.25 16.34
N ASP A 855 -59.10 43.20 16.69
CA ASP A 855 -60.01 42.13 16.29
C ASP A 855 -60.31 42.21 14.77
N ASP A 856 -59.82 41.23 14.00
CA ASP A 856 -60.06 41.13 12.56
C ASP A 856 -61.55 40.86 12.25
N THR A 857 -62.26 41.90 11.82
CA THR A 857 -63.63 41.78 11.30
C THR A 857 -63.64 41.53 9.80
N GLY A 858 -63.59 40.24 9.40
CA GLY A 858 -63.81 39.78 8.03
C GLY A 858 -64.44 38.37 8.00
N PRO A 859 -65.43 38.08 7.13
CA PRO A 859 -66.28 36.90 7.27
C PRO A 859 -65.55 35.58 6.93
N ARG A 860 -65.53 34.65 7.89
CA ARG A 860 -65.18 33.23 7.66
C ARG A 860 -66.33 32.50 6.98
N ALA A 861 -66.05 31.87 5.83
CA ALA A 861 -66.86 30.79 5.26
C ALA A 861 -66.04 29.48 5.24
N THR A 862 -66.37 28.60 6.19
CA THR A 862 -66.35 27.13 6.16
C THR A 862 -65.14 26.37 5.56
N GLY A 863 -64.26 25.88 6.44
CA GLY A 863 -64.25 24.45 6.80
C GLY A 863 -63.46 23.44 5.95
N ASN A 864 -62.29 23.06 6.51
CA ASN A 864 -61.59 21.76 6.48
C ASN A 864 -60.72 21.35 5.28
N GLY A 865 -59.40 21.29 5.53
CA GLY A 865 -58.66 20.04 5.29
C GLY A 865 -57.26 20.13 4.67
N CYS A 866 -56.26 20.52 5.48
CA CYS A 866 -54.82 20.16 5.43
C CYS A 866 -53.93 20.62 4.25
N GLY A 867 -52.76 21.19 4.62
CA GLY A 867 -51.52 21.01 3.86
C GLY A 867 -50.74 22.30 3.54
N CYS A 868 -49.90 22.71 4.49
CA CYS A 868 -48.85 23.74 4.50
C CYS A 868 -48.27 24.22 3.15
N VAL A 869 -48.16 25.54 2.95
CA VAL A 869 -47.15 26.20 2.09
C VAL A 869 -46.92 27.68 2.51
N THR A 870 -45.70 27.95 3.01
CA THR A 870 -44.82 29.15 2.89
C THR A 870 -45.26 30.58 3.31
N GLY A 871 -44.42 31.21 4.13
CA GLY A 871 -43.59 32.37 3.70
C GLY A 871 -43.99 33.79 4.11
N SER A 872 -43.15 34.40 4.97
CA SER A 872 -42.70 35.83 4.96
C SER A 872 -43.73 36.94 5.26
N PRO A 873 -43.39 38.25 5.35
CA PRO A 873 -42.15 39.00 5.68
C PRO A 873 -42.38 40.08 6.79
N ARG A 874 -41.35 40.84 7.21
CA ARG A 874 -41.30 42.34 7.09
C ARG A 874 -40.21 43.05 7.93
N THR A 875 -39.22 43.57 7.21
CA THR A 875 -38.70 44.96 7.19
C THR A 875 -38.58 45.80 8.48
N ARG A 876 -37.38 46.36 8.70
CA ARG A 876 -37.04 47.81 8.68
C ARG A 876 -35.50 47.99 8.67
N SER A 877 -34.91 48.43 7.55
CA SER A 877 -34.55 49.82 7.20
C SER A 877 -33.34 50.38 7.96
N VAL A 878 -32.25 50.72 7.25
CA VAL A 878 -31.46 51.97 7.38
C VAL A 878 -30.36 52.06 6.29
N LEU A 879 -30.43 53.15 5.51
CA LEU A 879 -29.41 53.94 4.78
C LEU A 879 -28.45 53.40 3.68
N PHE A 880 -28.52 54.12 2.54
CA PHE A 880 -27.67 54.35 1.33
C PHE A 880 -26.14 54.63 1.57
N PRO A 881 -25.26 54.85 0.54
CA PRO A 881 -25.16 54.37 -0.87
C PRO A 881 -23.73 54.00 -1.38
N LEU A 882 -23.60 53.39 -2.58
CA LEU A 882 -22.83 53.86 -3.78
C LEU A 882 -22.36 52.73 -4.75
N LEU A 883 -22.86 52.82 -5.99
CA LEU A 883 -22.22 52.60 -7.30
C LEU A 883 -21.34 51.35 -7.57
N LEU A 884 -21.94 50.41 -8.33
CA LEU A 884 -21.28 49.43 -9.20
C LEU A 884 -21.01 50.03 -10.59
N LEU A 885 -19.82 49.77 -11.13
CA LEU A 885 -19.50 49.87 -12.56
C LEU A 885 -19.26 48.44 -13.09
N ALA A 886 -20.06 48.00 -14.04
CA ALA A 886 -19.89 46.73 -14.75
C ALA A 886 -19.39 46.99 -16.18
N ALA A 887 -18.39 46.22 -16.62
CA ALA A 887 -18.03 46.08 -18.02
C ALA A 887 -17.67 44.62 -18.32
N PHE A 888 -18.59 43.92 -18.97
CA PHE A 888 -18.39 42.65 -19.67
C PHE A 888 -17.67 42.91 -20.99
N LEU A 889 -16.70 42.07 -21.37
CA LEU A 889 -16.37 41.75 -22.78
C LEU A 889 -15.37 40.59 -22.92
N LEU A 890 -15.86 39.50 -23.54
CA LEU A 890 -15.23 38.65 -24.57
C LEU A 890 -13.72 38.31 -24.47
N LEU A 891 -13.39 37.01 -24.49
CA LEU A 891 -12.59 36.39 -25.58
C LEU A 891 -12.48 34.87 -25.42
N SER A 892 -13.15 34.16 -26.34
CA SER A 892 -12.78 32.83 -26.80
C SER A 892 -11.82 32.99 -27.98
N ARG A 893 -10.65 32.33 -27.94
CA ARG A 893 -9.86 32.01 -29.13
C ARG A 893 -8.97 30.78 -28.94
N ARG A 894 -9.28 29.77 -29.74
CA ARG A 894 -8.43 28.62 -30.07
C ARG A 894 -7.19 29.03 -30.89
N ARG A 895 -6.18 28.14 -30.85
CA ARG A 895 -4.92 28.00 -31.64
C ARG A 895 -3.70 28.74 -31.07
N HIS A 896 -2.80 28.00 -30.41
CA HIS A 896 -1.80 27.18 -31.08
C HIS A 896 -1.42 25.96 -30.24
#